data_AF-A0A1J4KLE6-F1
#
_entry.id   AF-A0A1J4KLE6-F1
#
_cell.length_a   1.000
_cell.length_b   1.000
_cell.length_c   1.000
_cell.angle_alpha   90.00
_cell.angle_beta   90.00
_cell.angle_gamma   90.00
#
_symmetry.space_group_name_H-M   'P 1'
#
loop_
_entity.id
_entity.type
_entity.pdbx_description
1 polymer ?
#
loop_
_entity_poly.entity_id
_entity_poly.type
_entity_poly.pdbx_seq_one_letter_code
_entity_poly.pdbx_strand_id
1 'polypeptide(L)'
;MKTTVVTFRFCFRTYKPTAVSLLWTLVDPSCHNPESANFFEDSNNINTLNLLESLQDSQETSCDYINDLTITTECSKRLYFKFRFAENKYSHTGNYLIFKSLQDPVIISDFERNFSNLNSQNDQNNQTIEITENKSDSFTLRFKINYQTYYGQILYIVGSLPELGYWDINRGLRLFHSGTVSKNTQNLGLFTDNRFNWQCDVTLSGLPGTLAYKYVVVNETSEPFAEPGNIRYLCFSQHFHNSFVEFNDVWRWNEPAQSLFSKRLFDETLFVRKNVGYPLIDCHPVQNSQPIKQSSSLNIKSNLNNSFNHYNSMNNSSSTSISCDSLYRNDSTLDDDKSYVICLFCAHCGVVGRARRLFVVGSIPELGQWNPSKGAELKPSADLQWSTTVFIPRNKFPFEFKFVAVGGADAVVWETHENRSATLSDSQQPIPIETIVSIDSWHLSFANLCFHGSGVCLDMNFLSTSDFGLINKIAEWSQKVGFAAIHFTGLLDTTGMTNTFNKLPLSGFALNPVLADLSEFSFVLKPPNTRENIIFQKINFMRDLWLSNRSRYIQHVEKFRNDNLYWIEDYERLCYEIHISQQNLNKQIFIEHNREEYCKVVDFVQFLLYLQLTRANKYARDLNVAVGTDIVFAVSDKSAEALYKSSLFLTQYHLGFPPTVFNPIGVVLEAYPYNFSNAEQWFRSRIAHFSQFFSILRLESTIRFFRQWVVPRKTSVLAISGHFEPSVSISFAELETWGLWDIERYVQPYIRPQLLQKLFGNEDAMKIQSTFLEHGADSSIYFKEQFNHEKKLVSAQLDQNGEELRKKYLPQLLRLLNEVLLVKVSDNEYRPRPLIKLAAISSTSLQDSQPLNLNSNELYNNIVHNHNTNNIENTKNSGNNSTGGVELSFSFSELPLYHQSPFVRLEDEFVNNKQKCLWSFTGRQVLQRLTSANDATFFSDAAGIEGDICDEALQAVGVLPLRVQMEGRSKIQAFDDIRGYPYLSVASPQRDLSVPMRVVWEDSRKEASRLWIEEFWESGAPPETYEDSVAENIMKQHCWCASMWVLFPIDALVGAGNHIVSSDHSKFGVLDVEAFFDDERARARISHVLEQTKRK
;
A
#
# COMPACT_ATOMS: atom_id res chain seq x y z
N MET A 1 19.37 -7.25 21.77
CA MET A 1 18.03 -7.21 22.40
C MET A 1 17.42 -5.86 22.06
N LYS A 2 16.18 -5.79 21.56
CA LYS A 2 15.55 -4.51 21.21
C LYS A 2 15.03 -3.85 22.49
N THR A 3 15.44 -2.63 22.76
CA THR A 3 14.90 -1.81 23.86
C THR A 3 13.40 -1.61 23.65
N THR A 4 12.60 -2.02 24.63
CA THR A 4 11.15 -1.88 24.62
C THR A 4 10.77 -0.58 25.32
N VAL A 5 10.03 0.29 24.63
CA VAL A 5 9.57 1.60 25.15
C VAL A 5 8.05 1.61 25.14
N VAL A 6 7.45 1.90 26.30
CA VAL A 6 6.00 2.05 26.46
C VAL A 6 5.70 3.29 27.30
N THR A 7 4.81 4.15 26.80
CA THR A 7 4.28 5.29 27.55
C THR A 7 2.93 4.92 28.16
N PHE A 8 2.76 5.15 29.45
CA PHE A 8 1.50 4.99 30.17
C PHE A 8 0.93 6.36 30.47
N ARG A 9 -0.33 6.59 30.09
CA ARG A 9 -1.05 7.83 30.36
C ARG A 9 -2.04 7.60 31.49
N PHE A 10 -1.80 8.19 32.64
CA PHE A 10 -2.64 8.07 33.82
C PHE A 10 -3.63 9.24 33.87
N CYS A 11 -4.90 8.93 33.68
CA CYS A 11 -6.01 9.86 33.80
C CYS A 11 -6.73 9.64 35.14
N PHE A 12 -6.96 10.69 35.94
CA PHE A 12 -7.67 10.52 37.20
C PHE A 12 -8.59 11.69 37.58
N ARG A 13 -9.62 11.38 38.37
CA ARG A 13 -10.62 12.35 38.89
C ARG A 13 -10.75 12.26 40.41
N THR A 14 -10.81 13.40 41.11
CA THR A 14 -10.90 13.47 42.59
C THR A 14 -11.82 14.63 43.02
N TYR A 15 -12.47 14.49 44.19
CA TYR A 15 -13.50 15.43 44.66
C TYR A 15 -12.97 16.56 45.57
N LYS A 16 -11.77 16.41 46.18
CA LYS A 16 -11.05 17.47 46.94
C LYS A 16 -9.55 17.12 47.04
N PRO A 17 -8.72 17.45 46.03
CA PRO A 17 -7.34 17.00 46.00
C PRO A 17 -6.44 17.75 47.00
N THR A 18 -5.86 17.03 47.97
CA THR A 18 -4.77 17.56 48.81
C THR A 18 -3.39 17.17 48.29
N ALA A 19 -3.22 15.95 47.75
CA ALA A 19 -2.08 15.49 46.95
C ALA A 19 -2.39 14.12 46.31
N VAL A 20 -2.10 13.93 45.01
CA VAL A 20 -2.26 12.63 44.33
C VAL A 20 -0.91 12.14 43.84
N SER A 21 -0.55 10.88 44.15
CA SER A 21 0.70 10.28 43.70
C SER A 21 0.48 8.85 43.18
N LEU A 22 1.16 8.48 42.10
CA LEU A 22 1.23 7.12 41.59
C LEU A 22 2.37 6.36 42.26
N LEU A 23 2.06 5.26 42.93
CA LEU A 23 3.04 4.29 43.40
C LEU A 23 3.20 3.21 42.34
N TRP A 24 4.42 2.89 41.93
CA TRP A 24 4.67 1.85 40.93
C TRP A 24 5.98 1.10 41.12
N THR A 25 6.06 -0.12 40.58
CA THR A 25 7.27 -0.94 40.59
C THR A 25 7.31 -1.87 39.36
N LEU A 26 8.50 -2.32 38.98
CA LEU A 26 8.74 -3.25 37.88
C LEU A 26 9.25 -4.58 38.42
N VAL A 27 8.60 -5.67 38.02
CA VAL A 27 8.93 -7.04 38.44
C VAL A 27 9.02 -7.99 37.25
N ASP A 28 9.48 -9.20 37.53
CA ASP A 28 9.59 -10.27 36.54
C ASP A 28 8.20 -10.69 35.98
N PRO A 29 8.07 -10.94 34.66
CA PRO A 29 6.82 -11.34 34.02
C PRO A 29 6.01 -12.45 34.69
N SER A 30 6.68 -13.42 35.34
CA SER A 30 6.07 -14.60 35.97
C SER A 30 5.34 -14.32 37.28
N CYS A 31 5.50 -13.12 37.86
CA CYS A 31 4.80 -12.73 39.09
C CYS A 31 3.37 -12.31 38.77
N HIS A 32 2.40 -13.21 38.97
CA HIS A 32 0.98 -13.00 38.58
C HIS A 32 0.06 -12.48 39.69
N ASN A 33 0.49 -12.49 40.96
CA ASN A 33 -0.42 -12.27 42.09
C ASN A 33 -0.07 -10.99 42.88
N PRO A 34 -0.89 -9.91 42.77
CA PRO A 34 -0.61 -8.64 43.42
C PRO A 34 -0.84 -8.62 44.94
N GLU A 35 -1.63 -9.55 45.47
CA GLU A 35 -2.00 -9.57 46.90
C GLU A 35 -1.13 -10.52 47.74
N SER A 36 -0.51 -11.53 47.14
CA SER A 36 0.30 -12.51 47.88
C SER A 36 1.76 -12.08 48.07
N ALA A 37 2.14 -10.92 47.57
CA ALA A 37 3.47 -10.38 47.70
C ALA A 37 3.33 -8.92 48.12
N ASN A 38 3.78 -8.62 49.34
CA ASN A 38 3.74 -7.31 50.00
C ASN A 38 4.63 -6.26 49.29
N PHE A 39 4.54 -6.15 47.97
CA PHE A 39 5.37 -5.28 47.12
C PHE A 39 5.22 -3.79 47.44
N PHE A 40 4.10 -3.40 48.06
CA PHE A 40 3.84 -2.03 48.49
C PHE A 40 4.06 -1.79 50.00
N GLU A 41 4.47 -2.81 50.78
CA GLU A 41 4.84 -2.66 52.21
C GLU A 41 6.35 -2.51 52.42
N ASP A 42 7.18 -3.06 51.52
CA ASP A 42 8.63 -2.88 51.54
C ASP A 42 9.01 -1.53 50.89
N SER A 43 9.22 -0.50 51.73
CA SER A 43 9.50 0.89 51.32
C SER A 43 10.76 1.12 50.47
N ASN A 44 11.61 0.10 50.27
CA ASN A 44 12.91 0.25 49.61
C ASN A 44 12.88 0.09 48.08
N ASN A 45 11.77 -0.36 47.47
CA ASN A 45 11.69 -0.66 46.02
C ASN A 45 10.47 -0.04 45.28
N ILE A 46 9.79 0.94 45.90
CA ILE A 46 8.57 1.56 45.34
C ILE A 46 8.93 2.94 44.78
N ASN A 47 8.66 3.16 43.50
CA ASN A 47 8.79 4.46 42.87
C ASN A 47 7.49 5.26 43.10
N THR A 48 7.64 6.55 43.40
CA THR A 48 6.50 7.47 43.57
C THR A 48 6.59 8.58 42.52
N LEU A 49 5.52 8.77 41.75
CA LEU A 49 5.36 9.91 40.84
C LEU A 49 4.25 10.80 41.38
N ASN A 50 4.59 12.02 41.80
CA ASN A 50 3.59 13.00 42.24
C ASN A 50 2.82 13.49 41.02
N LEU A 51 1.52 13.18 40.98
CA LEU A 51 0.64 13.58 39.89
C LEU A 51 0.00 14.95 40.15
N LEU A 52 -0.11 15.36 41.42
CA LEU A 52 -0.65 16.65 41.85
C LEU A 52 -0.05 17.09 43.19
N GLU A 53 0.55 18.29 43.24
CA GLU A 53 1.13 18.92 44.43
C GLU A 53 0.11 19.85 45.12
N SER A 54 0.16 19.96 46.45
CA SER A 54 -0.90 20.56 47.26
C SER A 54 -1.27 21.99 46.86
N LEU A 55 -2.50 22.20 46.40
CA LEU A 55 -3.06 23.53 46.18
C LEU A 55 -3.71 24.02 47.48
N GLN A 56 -3.14 25.07 48.09
CA GLN A 56 -3.86 25.87 49.08
C GLN A 56 -4.83 26.78 48.31
N ASP A 57 -6.12 26.68 48.62
CA ASP A 57 -7.25 27.43 48.06
C ASP A 57 -7.67 27.10 46.62
N SER A 58 -8.60 26.15 46.47
CA SER A 58 -9.60 26.21 45.38
C SER A 58 -10.94 25.64 45.84
N GLN A 59 -12.00 26.40 45.59
CA GLN A 59 -13.38 26.02 45.89
C GLN A 59 -13.87 24.91 44.94
N GLU A 60 -14.80 24.11 45.49
CA GLU A 60 -15.54 22.98 44.94
C GLU A 60 -15.66 22.89 43.41
N THR A 61 -14.79 22.10 42.75
CA THR A 61 -15.06 21.50 41.44
C THR A 61 -14.24 20.20 41.26
N SER A 62 -14.84 19.16 40.69
CA SER A 62 -14.11 17.93 40.31
C SER A 62 -13.33 18.18 39.02
N CYS A 63 -12.02 17.91 39.00
CA CYS A 63 -11.16 18.11 37.83
C CYS A 63 -10.55 16.78 37.34
N ASP A 64 -10.40 16.66 36.02
CA ASP A 64 -9.66 15.55 35.39
C ASP A 64 -8.19 15.94 35.22
N TYR A 65 -7.29 15.07 35.64
CA TYR A 65 -5.84 15.26 35.54
C TYR A 65 -5.21 14.16 34.68
N ILE A 66 -4.17 14.52 33.94
CA ILE A 66 -3.46 13.62 33.02
C ILE A 66 -1.96 13.74 33.27
N ASN A 67 -1.29 12.60 33.42
CA ASN A 67 0.16 12.55 33.49
C ASN A 67 0.72 11.29 32.81
N ASP A 68 1.89 11.43 32.18
CA ASP A 68 2.51 10.35 31.42
C ASP A 68 3.74 9.78 32.16
N LEU A 69 3.88 8.46 32.14
CA LEU A 69 5.07 7.72 32.60
C LEU A 69 5.61 6.90 31.44
N THR A 70 6.85 7.18 31.01
CA THR A 70 7.50 6.39 29.96
C THR A 70 8.48 5.41 30.60
N ILE A 71 8.32 4.12 30.29
CA ILE A 71 9.16 3.03 30.78
C ILE A 71 9.95 2.44 29.63
N THR A 72 11.27 2.35 29.81
CA THR A 72 12.21 1.75 28.87
C THR A 72 12.85 0.52 29.51
N THR A 73 12.74 -0.65 28.87
CA THR A 73 13.23 -1.94 29.41
C THR A 73 13.93 -2.76 28.32
N GLU A 74 14.98 -3.50 28.67
CA GLU A 74 15.72 -4.36 27.72
C GLU A 74 15.13 -5.77 27.59
N CYS A 75 14.31 -6.18 28.57
CA CYS A 75 13.62 -7.46 28.66
C CYS A 75 12.17 -7.26 29.10
N SER A 76 11.31 -8.24 28.87
CA SER A 76 9.90 -8.16 29.29
C SER A 76 9.79 -7.97 30.80
N LYS A 77 8.98 -6.99 31.23
CA LYS A 77 8.75 -6.67 32.65
C LYS A 77 7.26 -6.50 32.90
N ARG A 78 6.82 -6.73 34.13
CA ARG A 78 5.45 -6.43 34.56
C ARG A 78 5.46 -5.17 35.43
N LEU A 79 4.69 -4.17 35.02
CA LEU A 79 4.43 -2.96 35.79
C LEU A 79 3.31 -3.25 36.78
N TYR A 80 3.55 -2.97 38.06
CA TYR A 80 2.48 -2.85 39.06
C TYR A 80 2.34 -1.40 39.47
N PHE A 81 1.10 -0.92 39.62
CA PHE A 81 0.83 0.47 39.98
C PHE A 81 -0.40 0.60 40.88
N LYS A 82 -0.43 1.69 41.67
CA LYS A 82 -1.53 2.05 42.56
C LYS A 82 -1.56 3.57 42.74
N PHE A 83 -2.73 4.19 42.63
CA PHE A 83 -2.91 5.60 42.96
C PHE A 83 -3.04 5.77 44.47
N ARG A 84 -2.41 6.81 45.02
CA ARG A 84 -2.62 7.31 46.37
C ARG A 84 -3.28 8.68 46.27
N PHE A 85 -4.52 8.78 46.73
CA PHE A 85 -5.35 10.00 46.64
C PHE A 85 -5.27 10.89 47.90
N ALA A 86 -4.95 10.30 49.06
CA ALA A 86 -4.74 11.00 50.34
C ALA A 86 -3.90 10.11 51.28
N GLU A 87 -3.50 10.62 52.45
CA GLU A 87 -2.90 9.80 53.53
C GLU A 87 -3.85 8.63 53.86
N ASN A 88 -3.41 7.40 53.55
CA ASN A 88 -4.15 6.14 53.70
C ASN A 88 -5.33 5.86 52.74
N LYS A 89 -5.50 6.63 51.65
CA LYS A 89 -6.47 6.29 50.58
C LYS A 89 -5.77 5.85 49.30
N TYR A 90 -5.99 4.60 48.89
CA TYR A 90 -5.37 4.02 47.70
C TYR A 90 -6.37 3.39 46.74
N SER A 91 -6.07 3.38 45.45
CA SER A 91 -6.82 2.64 44.43
C SER A 91 -6.64 1.12 44.55
N HIS A 92 -7.34 0.35 43.72
CA HIS A 92 -6.96 -1.05 43.48
C HIS A 92 -5.59 -1.13 42.80
N THR A 93 -4.85 -2.21 43.08
CA THR A 93 -3.56 -2.47 42.44
C THR A 93 -3.79 -2.94 41.00
N GLY A 94 -3.30 -2.14 40.04
CA GLY A 94 -3.26 -2.48 38.63
C GLY A 94 -1.95 -3.14 38.23
N ASN A 95 -1.98 -3.89 37.12
CA ASN A 95 -0.77 -4.45 36.53
C ASN A 95 -0.82 -4.44 35.01
N TYR A 96 0.35 -4.36 34.36
CA TYR A 96 0.46 -4.42 32.90
C TYR A 96 1.75 -5.14 32.48
N LEU A 97 1.66 -6.09 31.54
CA LEU A 97 2.81 -6.80 31.00
C LEU A 97 3.43 -6.02 29.83
N ILE A 98 4.67 -5.58 29.99
CA ILE A 98 5.47 -4.91 28.97
C ILE A 98 6.26 -5.97 28.22
N PHE A 99 5.88 -6.27 26.98
CA PHE A 99 6.56 -7.28 26.14
C PHE A 99 6.89 -6.78 24.72
N LYS A 100 6.35 -5.63 24.29
CA LYS A 100 6.65 -4.98 23.01
C LYS A 100 6.50 -3.46 23.11
N SER A 101 7.21 -2.72 22.26
CA SER A 101 7.02 -1.26 22.18
C SER A 101 5.66 -0.92 21.59
N LEU A 102 5.06 0.17 22.07
CA LEU A 102 3.78 0.68 21.58
C LEU A 102 3.99 2.12 21.05
N GLN A 103 3.34 2.45 19.93
CA GLN A 103 3.35 3.81 19.38
C GLN A 103 2.40 4.72 20.16
N ASP A 104 1.24 4.21 20.56
CA ASP A 104 0.25 4.94 21.36
C ASP A 104 0.42 4.68 22.86
N PRO A 105 0.11 5.66 23.72
CA PRO A 105 0.17 5.49 25.15
C PRO A 105 -0.92 4.54 25.66
N VAL A 106 -0.57 3.68 26.63
CA VAL A 106 -1.54 2.86 27.34
C VAL A 106 -2.29 3.74 28.34
N ILE A 107 -3.57 4.01 28.09
CA ILE A 107 -4.39 4.83 28.98
C ILE A 107 -4.83 4.00 30.18
N ILE A 108 -4.59 4.52 31.38
CA ILE A 108 -5.03 3.98 32.66
C ILE A 108 -5.87 5.06 33.32
N SER A 109 -7.11 4.73 33.65
CA SER A 109 -8.09 5.67 34.18
C SER A 109 -8.58 5.21 35.55
N ASP A 110 -8.58 6.11 36.54
CA ASP A 110 -9.15 5.80 37.86
C ASP A 110 -9.79 7.05 38.49
N PHE A 111 -10.50 6.90 39.60
CA PHE A 111 -11.13 8.02 40.30
C PHE A 111 -11.20 7.78 41.81
N GLU A 112 -11.23 8.87 42.58
CA GLU A 112 -11.32 8.80 44.04
C GLU A 112 -12.69 8.23 44.45
N ARG A 113 -12.67 7.11 45.19
CA ARG A 113 -13.87 6.47 45.73
C ARG A 113 -14.12 6.95 47.17
N ASN A 114 -15.38 7.11 47.55
CA ASN A 114 -15.77 7.37 48.94
C ASN A 114 -15.54 6.11 49.78
N PHE A 115 -14.33 5.95 50.33
CA PHE A 115 -14.02 4.92 51.30
C PHE A 115 -14.64 5.28 52.66
N SER A 116 -15.94 5.01 52.82
CA SER A 116 -16.55 4.90 54.15
C SER A 116 -16.69 3.41 54.47
N ASN A 117 -16.17 3.03 55.64
CA ASN A 117 -16.07 1.67 56.19
C ASN A 117 -14.93 0.79 55.67
N LEU A 118 -13.80 0.89 56.37
CA LEU A 118 -12.94 -0.25 56.72
C LEU A 118 -12.03 0.22 57.87
N ASN A 119 -12.55 0.17 59.10
CA ASN A 119 -11.79 -0.05 60.34
C ASN A 119 -12.69 0.14 61.57
N SER A 120 -13.21 -0.97 62.13
CA SER A 120 -13.42 -1.09 63.58
C SER A 120 -13.55 -2.57 63.97
N GLN A 121 -12.43 -3.18 64.34
CA GLN A 121 -12.46 -4.19 65.40
C GLN A 121 -12.52 -3.44 66.74
N ASN A 122 -13.36 -3.96 67.65
CA ASN A 122 -13.54 -3.57 69.05
C ASN A 122 -14.30 -2.26 69.30
N ASP A 123 -15.59 -2.35 69.62
CA ASP A 123 -16.04 -2.26 71.01
C ASP A 123 -17.56 -2.41 71.11
N GLN A 124 -18.00 -3.15 72.14
CA GLN A 124 -19.38 -3.20 72.57
C GLN A 124 -19.74 -1.84 73.17
N ASN A 125 -20.65 -1.09 72.54
CA ASN A 125 -21.77 -0.43 73.23
C ASN A 125 -22.73 0.23 72.24
N ASN A 126 -24.01 -0.05 72.45
CA ASN A 126 -25.15 0.52 71.75
C ASN A 126 -25.17 2.04 71.85
N GLN A 127 -25.07 2.73 70.71
CA GLN A 127 -25.80 3.96 70.44
C GLN A 127 -26.00 4.07 68.92
N THR A 128 -27.26 3.98 68.51
CA THR A 128 -27.75 4.28 67.16
C THR A 128 -27.34 5.69 66.77
N ILE A 129 -26.39 5.80 65.84
CA ILE A 129 -26.13 7.00 65.06
C ILE A 129 -26.80 6.75 63.70
N GLU A 130 -27.87 7.49 63.41
CA GLU A 130 -28.43 7.59 62.07
C GLU A 130 -27.35 8.23 61.17
N ILE A 131 -26.74 7.40 60.31
CA ILE A 131 -25.89 7.87 59.24
C ILE A 131 -26.81 8.25 58.09
N THR A 132 -27.03 9.54 57.88
CA THR A 132 -27.52 10.05 56.59
C THR A 132 -26.45 9.76 55.53
N GLU A 133 -26.66 8.69 54.76
CA GLU A 133 -25.88 8.36 53.57
C GLU A 133 -26.01 9.52 52.56
N ASN A 134 -24.94 10.27 52.36
CA ASN A 134 -24.80 11.07 51.15
C ASN A 134 -24.67 10.09 49.98
N LYS A 135 -25.74 9.95 49.17
CA LYS A 135 -25.76 9.16 47.93
C LYS A 135 -24.54 9.53 47.07
N SER A 136 -23.60 8.60 46.92
CA SER A 136 -22.65 8.66 45.81
C SER A 136 -23.41 8.32 44.53
N ASP A 137 -23.34 9.17 43.51
CA ASP A 137 -23.93 8.89 42.19
C ASP A 137 -23.32 7.60 41.62
N SER A 138 -24.16 6.57 41.47
CA SER A 138 -23.75 5.30 40.86
C SER A 138 -24.08 5.30 39.38
N PHE A 139 -23.12 4.90 38.55
CA PHE A 139 -23.17 4.91 37.10
C PHE A 139 -23.12 3.47 36.59
N THR A 140 -24.10 3.04 35.80
CA THR A 140 -24.07 1.70 35.18
C THR A 140 -23.77 1.85 33.69
N LEU A 141 -22.69 1.20 33.25
CA LEU A 141 -22.31 1.09 31.85
C LEU A 141 -22.76 -0.28 31.32
N ARG A 142 -23.50 -0.29 30.23
CA ARG A 142 -23.93 -1.51 29.54
C ARG A 142 -23.25 -1.63 28.19
N PHE A 143 -22.60 -2.74 27.93
CA PHE A 143 -22.00 -3.06 26.63
C PHE A 143 -22.80 -4.16 25.94
N LYS A 144 -23.15 -3.94 24.67
CA LYS A 144 -23.88 -4.90 23.81
C LYS A 144 -23.15 -5.05 22.49
N ILE A 145 -23.04 -6.27 21.98
CA ILE A 145 -22.39 -6.55 20.69
C ILE A 145 -22.95 -7.81 20.01
N ASN A 146 -23.00 -7.78 18.68
CA ASN A 146 -23.27 -8.95 17.85
C ASN A 146 -21.94 -9.57 17.38
N TYR A 147 -21.64 -10.78 17.87
CA TYR A 147 -20.45 -11.54 17.48
C TYR A 147 -20.76 -13.04 17.49
N GLN A 148 -20.28 -13.75 16.48
CA GLN A 148 -20.45 -15.20 16.37
C GLN A 148 -19.20 -15.92 16.87
N THR A 149 -19.28 -16.53 18.06
CA THR A 149 -18.20 -17.32 18.65
C THR A 149 -18.22 -18.76 18.13
N TYR A 150 -17.05 -19.39 18.03
CA TYR A 150 -16.93 -20.85 17.85
C TYR A 150 -17.04 -21.58 19.20
N TYR A 151 -17.21 -22.90 19.16
CA TYR A 151 -17.23 -23.73 20.37
C TYR A 151 -15.93 -23.56 21.16
N GLY A 152 -16.03 -23.33 22.48
CA GLY A 152 -14.89 -23.06 23.35
C GLY A 152 -14.42 -21.60 23.41
N GLN A 153 -15.04 -20.70 22.63
CA GLN A 153 -14.71 -19.27 22.67
C GLN A 153 -15.62 -18.47 23.61
N ILE A 154 -15.03 -17.51 24.33
CA ILE A 154 -15.71 -16.61 25.25
C ILE A 154 -15.27 -15.17 24.95
N LEU A 155 -16.22 -14.23 25.00
CA LEU A 155 -16.00 -12.82 24.74
C LEU A 155 -15.77 -12.03 26.04
N TYR A 156 -14.78 -11.13 26.01
CA TYR A 156 -14.38 -10.24 27.10
C TYR A 156 -14.26 -8.80 26.60
N ILE A 157 -14.44 -7.84 27.51
CA ILE A 157 -14.03 -6.44 27.35
C ILE A 157 -12.85 -6.19 28.29
N VAL A 158 -11.82 -5.56 27.75
CA VAL A 158 -10.66 -5.08 28.51
C VAL A 158 -10.48 -3.59 28.28
N GLY A 159 -9.99 -2.85 29.27
CA GLY A 159 -9.88 -1.40 29.13
C GLY A 159 -9.14 -0.69 30.24
N SER A 160 -9.22 0.64 30.21
CA SER A 160 -8.47 1.56 31.08
C SER A 160 -8.97 1.61 32.51
N LEU A 161 -10.16 1.08 32.80
CA LEU A 161 -10.74 1.03 34.15
C LEU A 161 -10.32 -0.24 34.91
N PRO A 162 -10.28 -0.19 36.25
CA PRO A 162 -10.05 -1.37 37.08
C PRO A 162 -11.14 -2.43 36.88
N GLU A 163 -12.40 -2.03 36.70
CA GLU A 163 -13.51 -2.94 36.44
C GLU A 163 -13.45 -3.58 35.04
N LEU A 164 -12.64 -3.03 34.13
CA LEU A 164 -12.29 -3.61 32.84
C LEU A 164 -10.89 -4.26 32.84
N GLY A 165 -10.32 -4.46 34.03
CA GLY A 165 -9.09 -5.21 34.22
C GLY A 165 -7.78 -4.46 33.98
N TYR A 166 -7.79 -3.14 33.74
CA TYR A 166 -6.57 -2.38 33.39
C TYR A 166 -5.77 -3.00 32.25
N TRP A 167 -6.45 -3.37 31.17
CA TRP A 167 -5.90 -4.08 30.01
C TRP A 167 -5.37 -5.51 30.29
N ASP A 168 -5.53 -6.04 31.51
CA ASP A 168 -5.26 -7.45 31.82
C ASP A 168 -6.46 -8.31 31.40
N ILE A 169 -6.26 -9.16 30.39
CA ILE A 169 -7.29 -10.04 29.82
C ILE A 169 -7.85 -11.00 30.88
N ASN A 170 -7.03 -11.44 31.85
CA ASN A 170 -7.49 -12.35 32.90
C ASN A 170 -8.45 -11.68 33.89
N ARG A 171 -8.46 -10.35 33.91
CA ARG A 171 -9.34 -9.51 34.72
C ARG A 171 -10.38 -8.77 33.88
N GLY A 172 -10.45 -9.09 32.58
CA GLY A 172 -11.42 -8.50 31.66
C GLY A 172 -12.85 -8.81 32.09
N LEU A 173 -13.76 -7.91 31.76
CA LEU A 173 -15.18 -8.08 32.01
C LEU A 173 -15.77 -9.05 30.99
N ARG A 174 -16.27 -10.19 31.46
CA ARG A 174 -16.87 -11.23 30.60
C ARG A 174 -18.24 -10.78 30.08
N LEU A 175 -18.50 -11.04 28.79
CA LEU A 175 -19.83 -10.89 28.20
C LEU A 175 -20.64 -12.19 28.29
N PHE A 176 -21.95 -12.05 28.39
CA PHE A 176 -22.90 -13.16 28.45
C PHE A 176 -23.78 -13.19 27.22
N HIS A 177 -24.08 -14.40 26.75
CA HIS A 177 -24.97 -14.55 25.61
C HIS A 177 -26.41 -14.21 26.01
N SER A 178 -27.15 -13.50 25.15
CA SER A 178 -28.58 -13.24 25.37
C SER A 178 -29.33 -14.57 25.52
N GLY A 179 -29.95 -14.78 26.68
CA GLY A 179 -30.59 -16.05 27.08
C GLY A 179 -29.87 -16.85 28.18
N THR A 180 -28.68 -16.46 28.61
CA THR A 180 -28.00 -17.08 29.78
C THR A 180 -28.35 -16.35 31.08
N VAL A 181 -28.95 -17.06 32.05
CA VAL A 181 -29.22 -16.52 33.39
C VAL A 181 -27.95 -16.66 34.25
N SER A 182 -27.29 -15.54 34.57
CA SER A 182 -26.15 -15.55 35.49
C SER A 182 -26.60 -15.89 36.92
N LYS A 183 -25.94 -16.86 37.56
CA LYS A 183 -26.24 -17.28 38.95
C LYS A 183 -25.90 -16.20 39.99
N ASN A 184 -25.14 -15.16 39.64
CA ASN A 184 -24.71 -14.10 40.57
C ASN A 184 -25.55 -12.82 40.50
N THR A 185 -26.64 -12.81 39.73
CA THR A 185 -27.47 -11.60 39.49
C THR A 185 -28.92 -11.81 39.91
N GLN A 186 -29.16 -12.44 41.06
CA GLN A 186 -30.53 -12.58 41.59
C GLN A 186 -31.13 -11.27 42.14
N ASN A 187 -30.40 -10.15 42.20
CA ASN A 187 -30.91 -8.91 42.81
C ASN A 187 -30.81 -7.61 41.97
N LEU A 188 -30.38 -7.65 40.70
CA LEU A 188 -30.32 -6.46 39.84
C LEU A 188 -30.88 -6.82 38.46
N GLY A 189 -32.08 -6.32 38.16
CA GLY A 189 -32.88 -6.70 36.99
C GLY A 189 -32.16 -6.58 35.64
N LEU A 190 -31.60 -7.69 35.18
CA LEU A 190 -31.11 -7.84 33.81
C LEU A 190 -32.29 -7.91 32.84
N PHE A 191 -32.52 -6.83 32.10
CA PHE A 191 -33.27 -6.86 30.85
C PHE A 191 -32.39 -7.52 29.78
N THR A 192 -32.80 -8.66 29.23
CA THR A 192 -32.15 -9.27 28.06
C THR A 192 -32.65 -8.57 26.80
N ASP A 193 -31.75 -7.91 26.06
CA ASP A 193 -32.07 -7.37 24.74
C ASP A 193 -31.78 -8.44 23.68
N ASN A 194 -32.83 -9.10 23.18
CA ASN A 194 -32.71 -10.21 22.22
C ASN A 194 -32.19 -9.78 20.83
N ARG A 195 -31.96 -8.48 20.58
CA ARG A 195 -31.37 -7.97 19.33
C ARG A 195 -29.85 -8.10 19.29
N PHE A 196 -29.21 -8.32 20.45
CA PHE A 196 -27.77 -8.50 20.56
C PHE A 196 -27.45 -9.87 21.15
N ASN A 197 -26.47 -10.56 20.59
CA ASN A 197 -26.09 -11.90 21.03
C ASN A 197 -25.24 -11.86 22.30
N TRP A 198 -24.50 -10.77 22.58
CA TRP A 198 -23.63 -10.64 23.75
C TRP A 198 -23.84 -9.33 24.50
N GLN A 199 -23.89 -9.39 25.83
CA GLN A 199 -24.08 -8.22 26.69
C GLN A 199 -23.43 -8.36 28.08
N CYS A 200 -23.06 -7.23 28.70
CA CYS A 200 -22.68 -7.14 30.10
C CYS A 200 -22.90 -5.74 30.67
N ASP A 201 -23.11 -5.67 32.00
CA ASP A 201 -23.23 -4.43 32.75
C ASP A 201 -22.07 -4.30 33.73
N VAL A 202 -21.60 -3.08 33.94
CA VAL A 202 -20.66 -2.72 35.01
C VAL A 202 -21.16 -1.48 35.73
N THR A 203 -21.32 -1.58 37.04
CA THR A 203 -21.72 -0.46 37.90
C THR A 203 -20.49 0.15 38.56
N LEU A 204 -20.36 1.46 38.44
CA LEU A 204 -19.26 2.28 38.91
C LEU A 204 -19.78 3.31 39.91
N SER A 205 -18.96 3.68 40.88
CA SER A 205 -19.27 4.76 41.84
C SER A 205 -18.88 6.16 41.33
N GLY A 206 -18.58 6.29 40.03
CA GLY A 206 -18.10 7.49 39.35
C GLY A 206 -17.60 7.17 37.93
N LEU A 207 -17.49 8.19 37.06
CA LEU A 207 -16.95 8.05 35.69
C LEU A 207 -15.70 8.92 35.49
N PRO A 208 -14.62 8.38 34.89
CA PRO A 208 -13.45 9.18 34.50
C PRO A 208 -13.78 10.06 33.30
N GLY A 209 -13.03 11.17 33.10
CA GLY A 209 -13.18 11.99 31.89
C GLY A 209 -12.91 11.24 30.57
N THR A 210 -12.14 10.14 30.61
CA THR A 210 -11.90 9.28 29.44
C THR A 210 -11.90 7.80 29.81
N LEU A 211 -12.68 7.02 29.07
CA LEU A 211 -12.74 5.56 29.11
C LEU A 211 -12.16 5.00 27.81
N ALA A 212 -11.21 4.08 27.91
CA ALA A 212 -10.65 3.38 26.77
C ALA A 212 -10.89 1.87 26.90
N TYR A 213 -11.31 1.18 25.83
CA TYR A 213 -11.62 -0.25 25.91
C TYR A 213 -11.51 -0.98 24.56
N LYS A 214 -11.57 -2.32 24.61
CA LYS A 214 -11.50 -3.21 23.46
C LYS A 214 -12.16 -4.57 23.73
N TYR A 215 -12.75 -5.18 22.70
CA TYR A 215 -13.28 -6.54 22.77
C TYR A 215 -12.19 -7.59 22.51
N VAL A 216 -12.23 -8.71 23.21
CA VAL A 216 -11.28 -9.82 23.11
C VAL A 216 -12.00 -11.15 23.16
N VAL A 217 -11.68 -12.05 22.23
CA VAL A 217 -12.15 -13.43 22.21
C VAL A 217 -11.06 -14.33 22.77
N VAL A 218 -11.41 -15.15 23.77
CA VAL A 218 -10.50 -16.11 24.40
C VAL A 218 -10.98 -17.51 24.09
N ASN A 219 -10.07 -18.39 23.68
CA ASN A 219 -10.31 -19.81 23.40
C ASN A 219 -9.52 -20.66 24.40
N GLU A 220 -10.03 -21.83 24.79
CA GLU A 220 -9.41 -22.73 25.77
C GLU A 220 -8.02 -23.26 25.32
N THR A 221 -7.71 -23.25 24.02
CA THR A 221 -6.49 -23.87 23.45
C THR A 221 -5.58 -22.92 22.66
N SER A 222 -5.91 -21.63 22.53
CA SER A 222 -5.14 -20.69 21.69
C SER A 222 -4.96 -19.32 22.33
N GLU A 223 -4.03 -18.52 21.82
CA GLU A 223 -3.81 -17.16 22.31
C GLU A 223 -5.06 -16.26 22.14
N PRO A 224 -5.33 -15.34 23.08
CA PRO A 224 -6.45 -14.40 22.99
C PRO A 224 -6.42 -13.56 21.71
N PHE A 225 -7.58 -13.43 21.05
CA PHE A 225 -7.76 -12.65 19.83
C PHE A 225 -8.52 -11.35 20.13
N ALA A 226 -7.81 -10.22 20.12
CA ALA A 226 -8.43 -8.90 20.29
C ALA A 226 -9.06 -8.37 18.98
N GLU A 227 -10.12 -7.57 19.12
CA GLU A 227 -10.79 -6.88 18.02
C GLU A 227 -9.80 -6.14 17.10
N PRO A 228 -9.89 -6.25 15.77
CA PRO A 228 -9.07 -5.44 14.87
C PRO A 228 -9.34 -3.92 14.99
N GLY A 229 -8.31 -3.08 14.80
CA GLY A 229 -8.44 -1.61 14.79
C GLY A 229 -7.99 -0.90 16.09
N ASN A 230 -8.16 0.43 16.08
CA ASN A 230 -7.75 1.32 17.17
C ASN A 230 -8.54 1.08 18.45
N ILE A 231 -7.92 1.41 19.59
CA ILE A 231 -8.58 1.41 20.90
C ILE A 231 -9.84 2.29 20.84
N ARG A 232 -10.93 1.83 21.46
CA ARG A 232 -12.18 2.59 21.57
C ARG A 232 -11.99 3.63 22.66
N TYR A 233 -12.26 4.91 22.36
CA TYR A 233 -12.20 6.00 23.33
C TYR A 233 -13.57 6.63 23.52
N LEU A 234 -13.94 6.89 24.77
CA LEU A 234 -15.14 7.61 25.15
C LEU A 234 -14.76 8.72 26.11
N CYS A 235 -15.17 9.94 25.81
CA CYS A 235 -14.96 11.10 26.68
C CYS A 235 -16.27 11.46 27.37
N PHE A 236 -16.24 11.59 28.70
CA PHE A 236 -17.37 12.02 29.50
C PHE A 236 -17.18 13.49 29.89
N SER A 237 -18.21 14.32 29.74
CA SER A 237 -18.14 15.74 30.10
C SER A 237 -18.16 15.93 31.62
N GLN A 238 -17.68 17.09 32.09
CA GLN A 238 -17.61 17.41 33.53
C GLN A 238 -19.00 17.46 34.21
N HIS A 239 -20.07 17.61 33.43
CA HIS A 239 -21.48 17.69 33.87
C HIS A 239 -22.29 16.42 33.57
N PHE A 240 -21.64 15.27 33.47
CA PHE A 240 -22.34 14.02 33.17
C PHE A 240 -23.18 13.53 34.36
N HIS A 241 -24.49 13.78 34.34
CA HIS A 241 -25.44 13.47 35.43
C HIS A 241 -26.24 12.16 35.26
N ASN A 242 -25.94 11.37 34.22
CA ASN A 242 -26.70 10.15 33.92
C ASN A 242 -26.16 8.94 34.67
N SER A 243 -26.98 8.30 35.51
CA SER A 243 -26.63 7.07 36.24
C SER A 243 -26.63 5.78 35.39
N PHE A 244 -26.93 5.86 34.08
CA PHE A 244 -26.94 4.70 33.17
C PHE A 244 -26.50 5.09 31.75
N VAL A 245 -25.59 4.33 31.14
CA VAL A 245 -25.06 4.52 29.78
C VAL A 245 -25.04 3.18 29.05
N GLU A 246 -25.53 3.15 27.81
CA GLU A 246 -25.60 1.94 26.99
C GLU A 246 -24.77 2.10 25.71
N PHE A 247 -24.00 1.06 25.37
CA PHE A 247 -23.15 0.97 24.18
C PHE A 247 -23.64 -0.17 23.28
N ASN A 248 -24.04 0.17 22.06
CA ASN A 248 -24.51 -0.76 21.04
C ASN A 248 -23.41 -0.97 19.99
N ASP A 249 -22.45 -1.82 20.32
CA ASP A 249 -21.24 -2.01 19.52
C ASP A 249 -21.39 -3.05 18.41
N VAL A 250 -20.51 -2.93 17.41
CA VAL A 250 -20.30 -3.90 16.35
C VAL A 250 -18.83 -4.30 16.35
N TRP A 251 -18.55 -5.59 16.13
CA TRP A 251 -17.17 -6.08 16.01
C TRP A 251 -16.50 -5.47 14.77
N ARG A 252 -15.43 -4.70 14.99
CA ARG A 252 -14.67 -4.04 13.93
C ARG A 252 -13.85 -5.06 13.16
N TRP A 253 -14.22 -5.31 11.92
CA TRP A 253 -13.34 -6.01 10.97
C TRP A 253 -12.34 -5.02 10.38
N ASN A 254 -11.08 -5.42 10.21
CA ASN A 254 -10.11 -4.63 9.47
C ASN A 254 -10.43 -4.77 7.99
N GLU A 255 -11.41 -4.03 7.47
CA GLU A 255 -11.64 -3.96 6.03
C GLU A 255 -10.55 -3.07 5.40
N PRO A 256 -9.63 -3.64 4.59
CA PRO A 256 -8.60 -2.83 3.92
C PRO A 256 -9.21 -1.72 3.08
N ALA A 257 -10.42 -1.95 2.55
CA ALA A 257 -11.25 -0.99 1.82
C ALA A 257 -11.46 0.34 2.55
N GLN A 258 -11.70 0.31 3.88
CA GLN A 258 -11.98 1.54 4.64
C GLN A 258 -10.69 2.34 4.91
N SER A 259 -9.57 1.64 5.18
CA SER A 259 -8.26 2.27 5.33
C SER A 259 -7.73 2.91 4.04
N LEU A 260 -8.17 2.43 2.86
CA LEU A 260 -7.79 3.04 1.58
C LEU A 260 -8.35 4.46 1.43
N PHE A 261 -9.56 4.73 1.94
CA PHE A 261 -10.17 6.06 1.85
C PHE A 261 -9.61 7.09 2.84
N SER A 262 -8.87 6.65 3.86
CA SER A 262 -8.11 7.53 4.76
C SER A 262 -6.71 7.87 4.23
N LYS A 263 -6.34 7.37 3.05
CA LYS A 263 -5.04 7.65 2.42
C LYS A 263 -4.99 9.06 1.83
N ARG A 264 -3.77 9.60 1.70
CA ARG A 264 -3.47 10.91 1.11
C ARG A 264 -4.15 11.15 -0.24
N LEU A 265 -4.30 10.10 -1.04
CA LEU A 265 -5.01 10.16 -2.33
C LEU A 265 -6.43 10.72 -2.17
N PHE A 266 -7.19 10.20 -1.21
CA PHE A 266 -8.57 10.60 -1.04
C PHE A 266 -8.69 11.84 -0.17
N ASP A 267 -7.92 11.93 0.91
CA ASP A 267 -8.01 13.05 1.85
C ASP A 267 -7.46 14.36 1.26
N GLU A 268 -6.22 14.33 0.75
CA GLU A 268 -5.51 15.54 0.30
C GLU A 268 -5.67 15.84 -1.20
N THR A 269 -6.21 14.92 -2.01
CA THR A 269 -6.30 15.13 -3.48
C THR A 269 -7.72 15.02 -4.03
N LEU A 270 -8.41 13.89 -3.83
CA LEU A 270 -9.69 13.66 -4.50
C LEU A 270 -10.87 14.24 -3.74
N PHE A 271 -10.91 14.17 -2.43
CA PHE A 271 -12.04 14.61 -1.61
C PHE A 271 -11.72 15.84 -0.75
N VAL A 272 -10.73 16.64 -1.17
CA VAL A 272 -10.33 17.89 -0.49
C VAL A 272 -11.57 18.72 -0.17
N ARG A 273 -11.89 18.81 1.13
CA ARG A 273 -13.01 19.62 1.61
C ARG A 273 -12.46 20.99 1.94
N LYS A 274 -12.77 21.99 1.12
CA LYS A 274 -12.44 23.39 1.45
C LYS A 274 -13.06 23.69 2.81
N ASN A 275 -12.23 24.12 3.77
CA ASN A 275 -12.64 24.47 5.13
C ASN A 275 -13.93 25.30 5.11
N VAL A 276 -15.06 24.68 5.46
CA VAL A 276 -16.19 25.40 6.01
C VAL A 276 -15.71 25.73 7.42
N GLY A 277 -15.47 27.02 7.69
CA GLY A 277 -15.03 27.46 9.00
C GLY A 277 -15.91 26.82 10.07
N TYR A 278 -15.31 25.96 10.90
CA TYR A 278 -15.98 25.50 12.10
C TYR A 278 -16.33 26.75 12.92
N PRO A 279 -17.55 26.88 13.44
CA PRO A 279 -17.76 27.77 14.56
C PRO A 279 -16.84 27.25 15.66
N LEU A 280 -15.75 27.99 15.92
CA LEU A 280 -15.05 27.88 17.18
C LEU A 280 -16.12 28.10 18.25
N ILE A 281 -16.34 27.13 19.10
CA ILE A 281 -16.99 27.38 20.38
C ILE A 281 -16.03 28.34 21.08
N ASP A 282 -16.43 29.60 21.19
CA ASP A 282 -15.72 30.62 21.96
C ASP A 282 -15.63 30.15 23.42
N CYS A 283 -14.56 29.42 23.74
CA CYS A 283 -14.07 29.35 25.09
C CYS A 283 -13.50 30.73 25.42
N HIS A 284 -14.34 31.61 25.97
CA HIS A 284 -13.92 32.93 26.42
C HIS A 284 -12.63 32.83 27.26
N PRO A 285 -11.55 33.55 26.88
CA PRO A 285 -10.44 33.74 27.79
C PRO A 285 -10.88 34.75 28.86
N VAL A 286 -10.96 34.30 30.11
CA VAL A 286 -11.02 35.22 31.26
C VAL A 286 -9.73 36.02 31.27
N GLN A 287 -9.81 37.28 30.85
CA GLN A 287 -8.77 38.27 31.04
C GLN A 287 -8.56 38.47 32.54
N ASN A 288 -7.35 38.23 33.04
CA ASN A 288 -6.69 39.09 34.03
C ASN A 288 -5.23 38.65 34.27
N SER A 289 -4.30 39.38 33.66
CA SER A 289 -3.07 39.94 34.25
C SER A 289 -1.92 40.04 33.23
N GLN A 290 -1.18 41.13 33.36
CA GLN A 290 -0.40 41.81 32.33
C GLN A 290 0.89 41.10 31.91
N PRO A 291 1.33 41.21 30.62
CA PRO A 291 2.72 41.01 30.26
C PRO A 291 3.50 42.33 30.45
N ILE A 292 4.56 42.27 31.24
CA ILE A 292 5.56 43.34 31.31
C ILE A 292 6.39 43.32 30.02
N LYS A 293 6.46 44.51 29.43
CA LYS A 293 7.19 44.96 28.22
C LYS A 293 8.66 44.55 28.20
N GLN A 294 9.21 44.37 26.98
CA GLN A 294 10.13 45.33 26.32
C GLN A 294 10.64 44.73 24.99
N SER A 295 10.15 45.25 23.85
CA SER A 295 10.83 46.22 22.94
C SER A 295 11.77 45.50 21.95
N SER A 296 11.81 45.75 20.64
CA SER A 296 11.64 46.98 19.85
C SER A 296 11.67 46.55 18.36
N SER A 297 10.63 46.80 17.56
CA SER A 297 10.39 48.00 16.73
C SER A 297 10.86 47.92 15.26
N LEU A 298 9.85 48.02 14.39
CA LEU A 298 9.73 48.94 13.25
C LEU A 298 10.34 48.61 11.87
N ASN A 299 9.44 48.77 10.87
CA ASN A 299 9.60 49.34 9.51
C ASN A 299 9.91 48.36 8.35
N ILE A 300 9.31 48.44 7.14
CA ILE A 300 8.34 49.37 6.51
C ILE A 300 7.99 48.80 5.10
N LYS A 301 6.74 49.01 4.62
CA LYS A 301 6.23 49.14 3.20
C LYS A 301 6.44 47.95 2.22
N SER A 302 5.56 47.63 1.26
CA SER A 302 4.63 48.43 0.44
C SER A 302 3.72 47.54 -0.42
N ASN A 303 2.50 48.07 -0.67
CA ASN A 303 1.72 48.08 -1.92
C ASN A 303 1.47 46.78 -2.71
N LEU A 304 0.18 46.45 -2.87
CA LEU A 304 -0.47 46.38 -4.20
C LEU A 304 -2.00 46.45 -4.03
N ASN A 305 -2.58 47.51 -4.60
CA ASN A 305 -4.02 47.75 -4.73
C ASN A 305 -4.58 47.02 -5.95
N ASN A 306 -5.79 46.50 -5.80
CA ASN A 306 -6.93 46.46 -6.73
C ASN A 306 -6.69 46.10 -8.21
N SER A 307 -7.30 44.98 -8.62
CA SER A 307 -8.38 44.98 -9.64
C SER A 307 -8.89 43.54 -9.83
N PHE A 308 -10.19 43.30 -9.64
CA PHE A 308 -11.06 42.43 -10.46
C PHE A 308 -12.44 42.37 -9.78
N ASN A 309 -13.23 43.41 -10.03
CA ASN A 309 -14.68 43.39 -9.91
C ASN A 309 -15.24 43.09 -11.31
N HIS A 310 -15.88 41.93 -11.48
CA HIS A 310 -17.09 41.73 -12.28
C HIS A 310 -17.35 40.23 -12.46
N TYR A 311 -18.29 39.70 -11.68
CA TYR A 311 -19.44 38.88 -12.11
C TYR A 311 -20.16 38.40 -10.84
N ASN A 312 -21.04 39.28 -10.33
CA ASN A 312 -22.00 38.96 -9.27
C ASN A 312 -23.39 39.29 -9.82
N SER A 313 -24.16 38.28 -10.21
CA SER A 313 -25.62 38.35 -10.11
C SER A 313 -26.21 36.95 -10.10
N MET A 314 -27.13 36.74 -9.15
CA MET A 314 -27.98 35.57 -8.90
C MET A 314 -27.37 34.48 -7.99
N ASN A 315 -27.40 34.77 -6.68
CA ASN A 315 -27.76 33.81 -5.63
C ASN A 315 -28.36 34.58 -4.46
N ASN A 316 -29.66 34.89 -4.56
CA ASN A 316 -30.48 35.23 -3.40
C ASN A 316 -30.99 33.90 -2.80
N SER A 317 -30.25 33.36 -1.83
CA SER A 317 -30.80 32.44 -0.85
C SER A 317 -30.47 33.01 0.52
N SER A 318 -31.51 33.53 1.17
CA SER A 318 -31.50 34.11 2.50
C SER A 318 -30.74 33.23 3.50
N SER A 319 -29.59 33.72 3.95
CA SER A 319 -28.90 33.24 5.14
C SER A 319 -29.74 33.60 6.37
N THR A 320 -30.61 32.70 6.80
CA THR A 320 -31.17 32.76 8.15
C THR A 320 -30.11 32.28 9.12
N SER A 321 -29.25 33.20 9.57
CA SER A 321 -28.52 33.04 10.81
C SER A 321 -29.55 33.00 11.94
N ILE A 322 -29.89 31.80 12.42
CA ILE A 322 -30.57 31.68 13.71
C ILE A 322 -29.49 31.96 14.75
N SER A 323 -29.47 33.17 15.31
CA SER A 323 -28.69 33.43 16.51
C SER A 323 -29.33 32.64 17.66
N CYS A 324 -28.50 32.08 18.54
CA CYS A 324 -28.93 31.44 19.77
C CYS A 324 -29.62 32.40 20.77
N ASP A 325 -29.76 33.69 20.43
CA ASP A 325 -30.33 34.72 21.32
C ASP A 325 -31.87 34.86 21.24
N SER A 326 -32.56 34.05 20.43
CA SER A 326 -34.03 34.19 20.25
C SER A 326 -34.89 33.23 21.08
N LEU A 327 -34.32 32.38 21.94
CA LEU A 327 -35.08 31.44 22.77
C LEU A 327 -35.43 31.92 24.19
N TYR A 328 -35.00 33.12 24.59
CA TYR A 328 -35.49 33.77 25.82
C TYR A 328 -36.61 34.76 25.51
N ARG A 329 -37.76 34.26 25.03
CA ARG A 329 -39.03 34.98 25.24
C ARG A 329 -39.67 34.42 26.50
N ASN A 330 -39.70 35.28 27.53
CA ASN A 330 -40.53 35.13 28.71
C ASN A 330 -42.01 35.15 28.29
N ASP A 331 -42.56 34.01 27.88
CA ASP A 331 -44.00 33.79 27.93
C ASP A 331 -44.27 32.80 29.07
N SER A 332 -44.79 33.38 30.16
CA SER A 332 -45.30 32.66 31.31
C SER A 332 -46.65 32.06 30.92
N THR A 333 -46.68 30.76 30.60
CA THR A 333 -47.83 29.83 30.75
C THR A 333 -47.46 28.41 30.25
N LEU A 334 -47.16 27.52 31.20
CA LEU A 334 -47.31 26.05 31.23
C LEU A 334 -46.99 25.21 29.97
N ASP A 335 -45.96 24.36 30.08
CA ASP A 335 -46.05 22.90 29.79
C ASP A 335 -44.84 22.18 30.45
N ASP A 336 -45.03 21.67 31.67
CA ASP A 336 -44.01 20.99 32.51
C ASP A 336 -43.61 19.59 32.01
N ASP A 337 -44.00 19.21 30.78
CA ASP A 337 -44.02 17.80 30.32
C ASP A 337 -43.00 17.48 29.21
N LYS A 338 -42.05 18.38 28.89
CA LYS A 338 -41.10 18.19 27.79
C LYS A 338 -39.66 18.01 28.28
N SER A 339 -39.38 16.88 28.92
CA SER A 339 -38.00 16.41 29.07
C SER A 339 -37.45 16.02 27.68
N TYR A 340 -36.38 16.68 27.24
CA TYR A 340 -35.68 16.34 25.99
C TYR A 340 -34.44 15.49 26.28
N VAL A 341 -34.08 14.64 25.31
CA VAL A 341 -32.84 13.87 25.29
C VAL A 341 -31.98 14.35 24.13
N ILE A 342 -30.73 14.70 24.41
CA ILE A 342 -29.78 15.18 23.41
C ILE A 342 -29.17 13.95 22.74
N CYS A 343 -29.54 13.66 21.49
CA CYS A 343 -28.99 12.53 20.74
C CYS A 343 -27.86 12.99 19.84
N LEU A 344 -26.63 12.55 20.12
CA LEU A 344 -25.48 12.71 19.24
C LEU A 344 -25.42 11.52 18.29
N PHE A 345 -25.75 11.71 17.02
CA PHE A 345 -25.58 10.68 16.00
C PHE A 345 -24.16 10.76 15.45
N CYS A 346 -23.41 9.67 15.53
CA CYS A 346 -22.08 9.52 14.95
C CYS A 346 -22.09 8.43 13.89
N ALA A 347 -21.48 8.71 12.75
CA ALA A 347 -21.44 7.78 11.62
C ALA A 347 -20.07 7.78 10.97
N HIS A 348 -19.44 6.61 10.88
CA HIS A 348 -18.18 6.45 10.18
C HIS A 348 -18.45 6.12 8.71
N CYS A 349 -18.14 7.04 7.80
CA CYS A 349 -18.35 6.86 6.37
C CYS A 349 -17.26 7.56 5.57
N GLY A 350 -16.37 6.77 4.97
CA GLY A 350 -15.25 7.27 4.17
C GLY A 350 -15.69 7.94 2.85
N VAL A 351 -16.80 7.50 2.25
CA VAL A 351 -17.23 7.97 0.92
C VAL A 351 -18.70 8.36 0.92
N VAL A 352 -18.93 9.67 0.91
CA VAL A 352 -20.25 10.24 0.57
C VAL A 352 -20.23 10.78 -0.88
N GLY A 353 -19.05 11.11 -1.42
CA GLY A 353 -18.85 11.63 -2.78
C GLY A 353 -18.92 13.16 -2.86
N ARG A 354 -18.22 13.79 -3.83
CA ARG A 354 -17.98 15.26 -3.92
C ARG A 354 -19.24 16.14 -3.88
N ALA A 355 -20.40 15.62 -4.29
CA ALA A 355 -21.66 16.38 -4.42
C ALA A 355 -22.76 15.93 -3.44
N ARG A 356 -22.44 15.04 -2.50
CA ARG A 356 -23.44 14.46 -1.59
C ARG A 356 -23.18 14.91 -0.16
N ARG A 357 -24.25 14.96 0.62
CA ARG A 357 -24.24 15.27 2.06
C ARG A 357 -24.92 14.13 2.82
N LEU A 358 -24.44 13.87 4.02
CA LEU A 358 -24.97 12.80 4.86
C LEU A 358 -26.03 13.37 5.81
N PHE A 359 -27.15 12.65 5.94
CA PHE A 359 -28.26 13.00 6.82
C PHE A 359 -28.66 11.79 7.66
N VAL A 360 -29.25 12.05 8.82
CA VAL A 360 -30.03 11.08 9.58
C VAL A 360 -31.51 11.43 9.45
N VAL A 361 -32.31 10.44 9.09
CA VAL A 361 -33.77 10.53 8.96
C VAL A 361 -34.43 9.43 9.74
N GLY A 362 -35.65 9.65 10.21
CA GLY A 362 -36.34 8.66 11.03
C GLY A 362 -37.83 8.88 11.14
N SER A 363 -38.49 8.02 11.92
CA SER A 363 -39.96 7.99 12.06
C SER A 363 -40.56 9.19 12.78
N ILE A 364 -39.72 10.03 13.41
CA ILE A 364 -40.14 11.17 14.23
C ILE A 364 -39.98 12.52 13.49
N PRO A 365 -40.75 13.57 13.85
CA PRO A 365 -40.64 14.90 13.27
C PRO A 365 -39.24 15.51 13.32
N GLU A 366 -38.53 15.29 14.41
CA GLU A 366 -37.18 15.80 14.67
C GLU A 366 -36.14 15.21 13.71
N LEU A 367 -36.44 14.06 13.11
CA LEU A 367 -35.66 13.38 12.07
C LEU A 367 -36.39 13.39 10.71
N GLY A 368 -37.35 14.29 10.52
CA GLY A 368 -37.96 14.55 9.22
C GLY A 368 -39.00 13.53 8.74
N GLN A 369 -39.45 12.58 9.58
CA GLN A 369 -40.48 11.57 9.21
C GLN A 369 -40.17 10.84 7.90
N TRP A 370 -38.98 10.25 7.80
CA TRP A 370 -38.47 9.56 6.61
C TRP A 370 -38.34 10.42 5.35
N ASN A 371 -38.39 11.75 5.48
CA ASN A 371 -38.11 12.67 4.37
C ASN A 371 -36.65 13.15 4.39
N PRO A 372 -35.81 12.73 3.43
CA PRO A 372 -34.39 13.13 3.33
C PRO A 372 -34.15 14.63 3.29
N SER A 373 -35.06 15.43 2.74
CA SER A 373 -34.90 16.88 2.67
C SER A 373 -35.15 17.58 4.01
N LYS A 374 -35.72 16.87 4.99
CA LYS A 374 -36.02 17.35 6.34
C LYS A 374 -35.22 16.62 7.42
N GLY A 375 -34.32 15.71 7.04
CA GLY A 375 -33.44 15.01 7.96
C GLY A 375 -32.41 15.95 8.60
N ALA A 376 -31.81 15.52 9.70
CA ALA A 376 -30.72 16.26 10.33
C ALA A 376 -29.42 16.00 9.57
N GLU A 377 -28.78 17.06 9.08
CA GLU A 377 -27.52 16.98 8.33
C GLU A 377 -26.37 16.61 9.28
N LEU A 378 -25.57 15.61 8.91
CA LEU A 378 -24.33 15.27 9.58
C LEU A 378 -23.18 16.14 9.07
N LYS A 379 -22.36 16.61 10.00
CA LYS A 379 -21.15 17.38 9.72
C LYS A 379 -19.94 16.48 9.86
N PRO A 380 -19.00 16.51 8.90
CA PRO A 380 -17.81 15.69 8.98
C PRO A 380 -16.80 16.25 9.97
N SER A 381 -16.03 15.36 10.60
CA SER A 381 -14.80 15.63 11.32
C SER A 381 -13.58 15.20 10.48
N ALA A 382 -12.38 15.51 10.98
CA ALA A 382 -11.12 15.16 10.30
C ALA A 382 -10.89 13.63 10.17
N ASP A 383 -11.51 12.80 11.00
CA ASP A 383 -11.22 11.36 11.09
C ASP A 383 -12.23 10.48 10.32
N LEU A 384 -12.78 10.98 9.20
CA LEU A 384 -13.86 10.33 8.42
C LEU A 384 -15.13 10.02 9.25
N GLN A 385 -15.27 10.63 10.42
CA GLN A 385 -16.47 10.60 11.23
C GLN A 385 -17.41 11.71 10.79
N TRP A 386 -18.70 11.42 10.85
CA TRP A 386 -19.76 12.39 10.61
C TRP A 386 -20.62 12.44 11.85
N SER A 387 -20.98 13.62 12.32
CA SER A 387 -21.82 13.74 13.50
C SER A 387 -22.84 14.86 13.41
N THR A 388 -23.94 14.69 14.13
CA THR A 388 -24.95 15.73 14.33
C THR A 388 -25.64 15.53 15.66
N THR A 389 -26.12 16.63 16.24
CA THR A 389 -26.81 16.61 17.54
C THR A 389 -28.26 17.01 17.31
N VAL A 390 -29.19 16.18 17.78
CA VAL A 390 -30.64 16.41 17.67
C VAL A 390 -31.29 16.30 19.05
N PHE A 391 -32.14 17.27 19.40
CA PHE A 391 -32.93 17.24 20.62
C PHE A 391 -34.22 16.45 20.38
N ILE A 392 -34.40 15.34 21.08
CA ILE A 392 -35.55 14.44 20.89
C ILE A 392 -36.39 14.41 22.18
N PRO A 393 -37.69 14.72 22.13
CA PRO A 393 -38.56 14.60 23.30
C PRO A 393 -38.61 13.16 23.82
N ARG A 394 -38.58 12.96 25.14
CA ARG A 394 -38.58 11.63 25.76
C ARG A 394 -39.76 10.75 25.32
N ASN A 395 -40.93 11.35 25.11
CA ASN A 395 -42.15 10.65 24.68
C ASN A 395 -42.12 10.14 23.22
N LYS A 396 -41.06 10.45 22.46
CA LYS A 396 -40.86 9.99 21.08
C LYS A 396 -40.07 8.68 20.99
N PHE A 397 -39.55 8.17 22.10
CA PHE A 397 -38.89 6.88 22.14
C PHE A 397 -39.90 5.74 22.36
N PRO A 398 -39.71 4.56 21.75
CA PRO A 398 -38.68 4.26 20.77
C PRO A 398 -39.01 4.83 19.38
N PHE A 399 -37.98 5.19 18.62
CA PHE A 399 -38.13 5.61 17.22
C PHE A 399 -37.18 4.83 16.32
N GLU A 400 -37.50 4.84 15.03
CA GLU A 400 -36.66 4.25 13.99
C GLU A 400 -35.92 5.34 13.22
N PHE A 401 -34.72 5.05 12.75
CA PHE A 401 -33.92 5.97 11.94
C PHE A 401 -33.01 5.23 10.95
N LYS A 402 -32.53 5.96 9.95
CA LYS A 402 -31.51 5.56 8.99
C LYS A 402 -30.62 6.72 8.60
N PHE A 403 -29.42 6.38 8.13
CA PHE A 403 -28.54 7.33 7.45
C PHE A 403 -28.79 7.34 5.95
N VAL A 404 -28.70 8.54 5.36
CA VAL A 404 -29.02 8.79 3.96
C VAL A 404 -28.02 9.77 3.36
N ALA A 405 -27.46 9.44 2.19
CA ALA A 405 -26.67 10.37 1.40
C ALA A 405 -27.58 11.08 0.38
N VAL A 406 -27.59 12.41 0.38
CA VAL A 406 -28.45 13.24 -0.48
C VAL A 406 -27.58 14.10 -1.41
N GLY A 407 -27.92 14.13 -2.70
CA GLY A 407 -27.18 14.84 -3.75
C GLY A 407 -26.41 13.91 -4.71
N GLY A 408 -25.75 14.47 -5.72
CA GLY A 408 -25.10 13.71 -6.80
C GLY A 408 -26.03 13.37 -7.97
N ALA A 409 -25.68 12.34 -8.75
CA ALA A 409 -26.49 11.87 -9.89
C ALA A 409 -27.79 11.21 -9.42
N ASP A 410 -27.74 10.47 -8.31
CA ASP A 410 -28.92 10.00 -7.58
C ASP A 410 -29.41 11.08 -6.62
N ALA A 411 -30.72 11.32 -6.57
CA ALA A 411 -31.25 12.33 -5.64
C ALA A 411 -31.02 11.93 -4.16
N VAL A 412 -31.13 10.64 -3.84
CA VAL A 412 -31.09 10.10 -2.47
C VAL A 412 -30.61 8.64 -2.47
N VAL A 413 -29.61 8.31 -1.65
CA VAL A 413 -29.11 6.94 -1.41
C VAL A 413 -29.28 6.58 0.06
N TRP A 414 -30.04 5.52 0.33
CA TRP A 414 -30.31 5.01 1.68
C TRP A 414 -29.26 3.98 2.10
N GLU A 415 -28.98 3.89 3.40
CA GLU A 415 -28.20 2.76 3.92
C GLU A 415 -28.92 1.42 3.66
N THR A 416 -28.13 0.36 3.42
CA THR A 416 -28.59 -0.95 2.94
C THR A 416 -29.24 -1.83 4.00
N HIS A 417 -28.98 -1.55 5.28
CA HIS A 417 -29.47 -2.35 6.41
C HIS A 417 -30.94 -2.05 6.73
N GLU A 418 -31.56 -2.82 7.64
CA GLU A 418 -32.89 -2.51 8.18
C GLU A 418 -32.92 -1.18 8.93
N ASN A 419 -34.12 -0.66 9.23
CA ASN A 419 -34.27 0.55 10.03
C ASN A 419 -33.64 0.34 11.42
N ARG A 420 -32.77 1.26 11.82
CA ARG A 420 -32.18 1.26 13.17
C ARG A 420 -33.24 1.72 14.15
N SER A 421 -33.19 1.27 15.41
CA SER A 421 -34.13 1.69 16.44
C SER A 421 -33.40 2.26 17.66
N ALA A 422 -33.82 3.44 18.10
CA ALA A 422 -33.37 4.08 19.33
C ALA A 422 -34.43 3.90 20.42
N THR A 423 -34.03 3.37 21.58
CA THR A 423 -34.89 3.08 22.73
C THR A 423 -34.33 3.75 23.98
N LEU A 424 -35.20 4.28 24.85
CA LEU A 424 -34.83 4.68 26.21
C LEU A 424 -35.25 3.59 27.19
N SER A 425 -34.44 3.35 28.23
CA SER A 425 -34.81 2.46 29.32
C SER A 425 -35.88 3.11 30.20
N ASP A 426 -36.92 2.36 30.55
CA ASP A 426 -37.94 2.77 31.52
C ASP A 426 -37.34 2.74 32.93
N SER A 427 -36.52 3.74 33.28
CA SER A 427 -36.20 4.01 34.67
C SER A 427 -37.41 4.72 35.32
N GLN A 428 -37.93 4.14 36.40
CA GLN A 428 -38.97 4.76 37.24
C GLN A 428 -38.46 6.01 38.01
N GLN A 429 -37.25 6.49 37.72
CA GLN A 429 -36.73 7.74 38.28
C GLN A 429 -36.69 8.83 37.20
N PRO A 430 -37.03 10.09 37.54
CA PRO A 430 -36.96 11.21 36.63
C PRO A 430 -35.51 11.42 36.19
N ILE A 431 -35.26 11.19 34.90
CA ILE A 431 -33.97 11.43 34.25
C ILE A 431 -33.77 12.97 34.16
N PRO A 432 -32.62 13.54 34.55
CA PRO A 432 -32.37 14.98 34.45
C PRO A 432 -32.48 15.51 33.01
N ILE A 433 -32.77 16.81 32.87
CA ILE A 433 -33.15 17.53 31.64
C ILE A 433 -32.03 17.56 30.56
N GLU A 434 -30.83 17.02 30.84
CA GLU A 434 -29.64 17.15 29.97
C GLU A 434 -28.90 15.81 29.71
N THR A 435 -29.64 14.73 29.46
CA THR A 435 -29.05 13.45 29.06
C THR A 435 -28.54 13.52 27.61
N ILE A 436 -27.22 13.45 27.43
CA ILE A 436 -26.61 13.19 26.11
C ILE A 436 -26.54 11.68 25.87
N VAL A 437 -27.21 11.20 24.82
CA VAL A 437 -27.13 9.82 24.32
C VAL A 437 -26.30 9.83 23.04
N SER A 438 -25.13 9.20 23.07
CA SER A 438 -24.32 9.00 21.87
C SER A 438 -24.79 7.74 21.13
N ILE A 439 -25.22 7.92 19.88
CA ILE A 439 -25.63 6.86 18.97
C ILE A 439 -24.49 6.73 17.94
N ASP A 440 -23.50 5.91 18.28
CA ASP A 440 -22.35 5.65 17.40
C ASP A 440 -22.65 4.50 16.43
N SER A 441 -22.31 4.69 15.16
CA SER A 441 -22.58 3.74 14.07
C SER A 441 -21.36 3.58 13.18
N TRP A 442 -20.61 2.50 13.42
CA TRP A 442 -19.32 2.21 12.76
C TRP A 442 -19.43 1.56 11.38
N HIS A 443 -20.63 1.30 10.87
CA HIS A 443 -20.82 0.68 9.55
C HIS A 443 -22.01 1.28 8.82
N LEU A 444 -21.76 2.38 8.09
CA LEU A 444 -22.66 2.85 7.05
C LEU A 444 -22.33 2.13 5.75
N SER A 445 -23.15 1.14 5.39
CA SER A 445 -23.10 0.54 4.06
C SER A 445 -24.14 1.22 3.19
N PHE A 446 -23.67 1.88 2.14
CA PHE A 446 -24.50 2.36 1.05
C PHE A 446 -24.18 1.52 -0.17
N ALA A 447 -25.18 0.86 -0.76
CA ALA A 447 -24.98 -0.01 -1.92
C ALA A 447 -24.36 0.74 -3.12
N ASN A 448 -24.50 2.07 -3.17
CA ASN A 448 -24.16 2.91 -4.33
C ASN A 448 -23.19 4.06 -4.00
N LEU A 449 -22.34 3.97 -2.97
CA LEU A 449 -21.32 5.00 -2.66
C LEU A 449 -19.88 4.51 -2.87
N CYS A 450 -19.68 3.42 -3.59
CA CYS A 450 -18.34 2.97 -3.99
C CYS A 450 -17.71 3.97 -4.98
N PHE A 451 -16.56 4.54 -4.63
CA PHE A 451 -15.82 5.40 -5.56
C PHE A 451 -15.38 4.59 -6.78
N HIS A 452 -15.67 5.10 -7.97
CA HIS A 452 -15.11 4.62 -9.24
C HIS A 452 -14.39 5.79 -9.92
N GLY A 453 -13.08 5.63 -10.11
CA GLY A 453 -12.23 6.63 -10.73
C GLY A 453 -11.62 6.14 -12.03
N SER A 454 -11.40 7.05 -12.97
CA SER A 454 -10.61 6.78 -14.17
C SER A 454 -9.33 7.61 -14.14
N GLY A 455 -8.27 7.07 -14.72
CA GLY A 455 -7.02 7.76 -14.94
C GLY A 455 -6.41 7.43 -16.29
N VAL A 456 -5.39 8.21 -16.65
CA VAL A 456 -4.60 8.01 -17.87
C VAL A 456 -3.15 7.65 -17.50
N CYS A 457 -2.52 6.77 -18.26
CA CYS A 457 -1.14 6.35 -18.06
C CYS A 457 -0.28 6.68 -19.28
N LEU A 458 0.91 7.21 -19.02
CA LEU A 458 1.87 7.62 -20.03
C LEU A 458 3.28 7.18 -19.62
N ASP A 459 4.06 6.73 -20.60
CA ASP A 459 5.50 6.53 -20.44
C ASP A 459 6.25 7.71 -21.03
N MET A 460 7.01 8.42 -20.20
CA MET A 460 7.78 9.60 -20.62
C MET A 460 8.85 9.27 -21.67
N ASN A 461 9.20 8.00 -21.87
CA ASN A 461 10.14 7.56 -22.90
C ASN A 461 9.53 7.54 -24.32
N PHE A 462 8.20 7.48 -24.46
CA PHE A 462 7.51 7.26 -25.74
C PHE A 462 6.66 8.46 -26.19
N LEU A 463 6.96 9.66 -25.68
CA LEU A 463 6.30 10.92 -26.04
C LEU A 463 7.19 11.78 -26.94
N SER A 464 6.59 12.60 -27.80
CA SER A 464 7.32 13.58 -28.63
C SER A 464 8.07 14.62 -27.78
N THR A 465 7.42 15.07 -26.70
CA THR A 465 7.96 15.98 -25.68
C THR A 465 7.83 15.31 -24.32
N SER A 466 8.92 15.23 -23.56
CA SER A 466 8.98 14.46 -22.31
C SER A 466 9.47 15.29 -21.12
N ASP A 467 9.08 16.56 -20.99
CA ASP A 467 9.49 17.40 -19.86
C ASP A 467 8.38 17.60 -18.81
N PHE A 468 8.75 18.11 -17.64
CA PHE A 468 7.79 18.37 -16.56
C PHE A 468 6.78 19.47 -16.87
N GLY A 469 7.02 20.32 -17.87
CA GLY A 469 6.04 21.29 -18.37
C GLY A 469 4.80 20.60 -18.93
N LEU A 470 4.98 19.40 -19.50
CA LEU A 470 3.88 18.56 -19.99
C LEU A 470 2.92 18.13 -18.87
N ILE A 471 3.40 17.86 -17.65
CA ILE A 471 2.55 17.39 -16.54
C ILE A 471 1.41 18.39 -16.26
N ASN A 472 1.69 19.70 -16.32
CA ASN A 472 0.68 20.74 -16.13
C ASN A 472 -0.38 20.69 -17.23
N LYS A 473 0.03 20.53 -18.50
CA LYS A 473 -0.87 20.41 -19.65
C LYS A 473 -1.75 19.16 -19.53
N ILE A 474 -1.17 18.02 -19.17
CA ILE A 474 -1.92 16.76 -18.96
C ILE A 474 -2.91 16.90 -17.80
N ALA A 475 -2.53 17.58 -16.71
CA ALA A 475 -3.42 17.79 -15.56
C ALA A 475 -4.65 18.64 -15.93
N GLU A 476 -4.47 19.73 -16.66
CA GLU A 476 -5.57 20.56 -17.16
C GLU A 476 -6.46 19.79 -18.13
N TRP A 477 -5.86 19.07 -19.08
CA TRP A 477 -6.59 18.25 -20.04
C TRP A 477 -7.38 17.14 -19.33
N SER A 478 -6.75 16.44 -18.38
CA SER A 478 -7.37 15.39 -17.57
C SER A 478 -8.57 15.91 -16.79
N GLN A 479 -8.44 17.08 -16.15
CA GLN A 479 -9.54 17.72 -15.43
C GLN A 479 -10.70 18.06 -16.38
N LYS A 480 -10.42 18.65 -17.55
CA LYS A 480 -11.44 19.01 -18.56
C LYS A 480 -12.15 17.78 -19.10
N VAL A 481 -11.41 16.70 -19.33
CA VAL A 481 -11.94 15.44 -19.88
C VAL A 481 -12.75 14.66 -18.84
N GLY A 482 -12.33 14.70 -17.57
CA GLY A 482 -12.99 14.03 -16.46
C GLY A 482 -12.17 12.92 -15.80
N PHE A 483 -10.88 12.76 -16.14
CA PHE A 483 -9.96 11.86 -15.46
C PHE A 483 -9.60 12.38 -14.06
N ALA A 484 -9.51 11.46 -13.10
CA ALA A 484 -9.19 11.75 -11.71
C ALA A 484 -7.72 11.46 -11.36
N ALA A 485 -6.99 10.74 -12.21
CA ALA A 485 -5.59 10.40 -11.98
C ALA A 485 -4.75 10.39 -13.27
N ILE A 486 -3.45 10.66 -13.12
CA ILE A 486 -2.42 10.52 -14.15
C ILE A 486 -1.32 9.63 -13.57
N HIS A 487 -0.88 8.62 -14.32
CA HIS A 487 0.20 7.73 -13.93
C HIS A 487 1.37 7.85 -14.90
N PHE A 488 2.55 8.21 -14.39
CA PHE A 488 3.77 8.35 -15.20
C PHE A 488 4.72 7.17 -14.97
N THR A 489 5.33 6.71 -16.06
CA THR A 489 6.47 5.77 -16.03
C THR A 489 7.69 6.42 -16.67
N GLY A 490 8.88 5.84 -16.47
CA GLY A 490 10.11 6.31 -17.12
C GLY A 490 10.74 7.57 -16.51
N LEU A 491 10.51 7.86 -15.23
CA LEU A 491 11.04 9.07 -14.57
C LEU A 491 12.52 8.97 -14.15
N LEU A 492 13.01 7.76 -13.89
CA LEU A 492 14.33 7.55 -13.31
C LEU A 492 15.44 7.74 -14.33
N ASP A 493 16.58 8.21 -13.84
CA ASP A 493 17.75 8.42 -14.69
C ASP A 493 18.36 7.10 -15.18
N THR A 494 18.57 7.05 -16.48
CA THR A 494 19.24 5.96 -17.20
C THR A 494 20.54 6.43 -17.86
N THR A 495 20.95 7.68 -17.64
CA THR A 495 22.00 8.33 -18.43
C THR A 495 23.26 8.68 -17.64
N GLY A 496 23.16 8.88 -16.33
CA GLY A 496 24.30 9.19 -15.47
C GLY A 496 24.96 10.52 -15.81
N MET A 497 24.15 11.53 -16.17
CA MET A 497 24.60 12.84 -16.66
C MET A 497 25.37 12.78 -17.99
N THR A 498 25.06 11.79 -18.83
CA THR A 498 25.62 11.64 -20.19
C THR A 498 24.54 11.65 -21.27
N ASN A 499 24.93 11.48 -22.53
CA ASN A 499 24.01 11.32 -23.64
C ASN A 499 23.77 9.85 -24.05
N THR A 500 24.22 8.89 -23.24
CA THR A 500 24.03 7.45 -23.51
C THR A 500 22.97 6.87 -22.58
N PHE A 501 21.94 6.24 -23.14
CA PHE A 501 20.83 5.65 -22.37
C PHE A 501 21.11 4.18 -22.04
N ASN A 502 20.99 3.83 -20.76
CA ASN A 502 20.95 2.45 -20.30
C ASN A 502 19.52 1.91 -20.33
N LYS A 503 19.37 0.59 -20.44
CA LYS A 503 18.05 -0.08 -20.43
C LYS A 503 17.37 -0.02 -19.06
N LEU A 504 18.16 0.01 -17.98
CA LEU A 504 17.70 0.05 -16.60
C LEU A 504 18.20 1.32 -15.90
N PRO A 505 17.50 1.80 -14.87
CA PRO A 505 17.91 2.97 -14.10
C PRO A 505 19.29 2.82 -13.46
N LEU A 506 20.04 3.91 -13.46
CA LEU A 506 21.35 4.04 -12.81
C LEU A 506 21.26 4.51 -11.35
N SER A 507 20.05 4.86 -10.89
CA SER A 507 19.73 5.05 -9.48
C SER A 507 18.27 4.70 -9.22
N GLY A 508 17.96 4.26 -8.00
CA GLY A 508 16.59 4.13 -7.51
C GLY A 508 15.91 5.47 -7.21
N PHE A 509 16.64 6.58 -7.22
CA PHE A 509 16.17 7.90 -6.78
C PHE A 509 16.39 9.02 -7.81
N ALA A 510 17.50 9.01 -8.54
CA ALA A 510 17.80 10.12 -9.46
C ALA A 510 16.76 10.22 -10.58
N LEU A 511 16.32 11.44 -10.88
CA LEU A 511 15.41 11.75 -11.98
C LEU A 511 16.21 11.98 -13.27
N ASN A 512 15.64 11.59 -14.41
CA ASN A 512 16.32 11.71 -15.69
C ASN A 512 16.45 13.20 -16.13
N PRO A 513 17.66 13.70 -16.43
CA PRO A 513 17.87 15.08 -16.89
C PRO A 513 17.09 15.48 -18.14
N VAL A 514 16.66 14.51 -18.98
CA VAL A 514 15.83 14.82 -20.15
C VAL A 514 14.50 15.48 -19.78
N LEU A 515 14.00 15.22 -18.56
CA LEU A 515 12.71 15.68 -18.07
C LEU A 515 12.69 17.16 -17.66
N ALA A 516 13.86 17.83 -17.62
CA ALA A 516 13.93 19.23 -17.22
C ALA A 516 13.15 20.13 -18.19
N ASP A 517 12.22 20.92 -17.67
CA ASP A 517 11.57 22.00 -18.41
C ASP A 517 12.45 23.25 -18.30
N LEU A 518 12.99 23.71 -19.43
CA LEU A 518 13.91 24.86 -19.47
C LEU A 518 13.28 26.08 -20.15
N SER A 519 11.98 26.05 -20.42
CA SER A 519 11.24 27.14 -21.06
C SER A 519 11.36 28.46 -20.29
N GLU A 520 11.35 28.40 -18.95
CA GLU A 520 11.54 29.56 -18.06
C GLU A 520 12.91 30.25 -18.21
N PHE A 521 13.90 29.58 -18.80
CA PHE A 521 15.28 30.05 -18.92
C PHE A 521 15.67 30.44 -20.36
N SER A 522 14.69 30.61 -21.27
CA SER A 522 14.95 30.92 -22.69
C SER A 522 15.81 29.88 -23.41
N PHE A 523 15.73 28.61 -22.99
CA PHE A 523 16.40 27.51 -23.67
C PHE A 523 15.81 27.29 -25.06
N VAL A 524 16.68 27.13 -26.07
CA VAL A 524 16.29 26.85 -27.45
C VAL A 524 17.02 25.59 -27.92
N LEU A 525 16.25 24.55 -28.25
CA LEU A 525 16.77 23.30 -28.76
C LEU A 525 17.29 23.47 -30.20
N LYS A 526 18.51 23.02 -30.46
CA LYS A 526 19.09 22.98 -31.81
C LYS A 526 18.93 21.58 -32.43
N PRO A 527 18.60 21.48 -33.74
CA PRO A 527 18.49 20.19 -34.41
C PRO A 527 19.84 19.44 -34.44
N PRO A 528 19.85 18.09 -34.59
CA PRO A 528 18.70 17.21 -34.80
C PRO A 528 17.90 16.92 -33.51
N ASN A 529 16.60 16.67 -33.62
CA ASN A 529 15.73 16.39 -32.47
C ASN A 529 15.81 14.91 -32.03
N THR A 530 17.03 14.39 -31.85
CA THR A 530 17.24 13.06 -31.26
C THR A 530 17.31 13.15 -29.74
N ARG A 531 16.91 12.08 -29.05
CA ARG A 531 16.87 12.03 -27.59
C ARG A 531 18.25 12.25 -26.95
N GLU A 532 19.30 11.71 -27.56
CA GLU A 532 20.70 11.88 -27.15
C GLU A 532 21.16 13.34 -27.30
N ASN A 533 20.77 14.01 -28.38
CA ASN A 533 21.11 15.41 -28.59
C ASN A 533 20.33 16.34 -27.64
N ILE A 534 19.05 16.05 -27.40
CA ILE A 534 18.21 16.81 -26.46
C ILE A 534 18.81 16.77 -25.07
N ILE A 535 19.09 15.58 -24.52
CA ILE A 535 19.63 15.46 -23.18
C ILE A 535 21.02 16.11 -23.06
N PHE A 536 21.88 15.94 -24.08
CA PHE A 536 23.19 16.58 -24.11
C PHE A 536 23.10 18.11 -24.02
N GLN A 537 22.22 18.73 -24.82
CA GLN A 537 22.02 20.17 -24.79
C GLN A 537 21.40 20.65 -23.47
N LYS A 538 20.42 19.92 -22.92
CA LYS A 538 19.81 20.24 -21.62
C LYS A 538 20.83 20.18 -20.48
N ILE A 539 21.65 19.12 -20.42
CA ILE A 539 22.70 18.96 -19.39
C ILE A 539 23.71 20.12 -19.46
N ASN A 540 24.21 20.44 -20.67
CA ASN A 540 25.16 21.53 -20.84
C ASN A 540 24.55 22.88 -20.45
N PHE A 541 23.30 23.13 -20.86
CA PHE A 541 22.61 24.35 -20.48
C PHE A 541 22.41 24.48 -18.97
N MET A 542 22.01 23.41 -18.29
CA MET A 542 21.88 23.42 -16.82
C MET A 542 23.22 23.61 -16.11
N ARG A 543 24.33 23.08 -16.68
CA ARG A 543 25.69 23.36 -16.17
C ARG A 543 26.02 24.85 -16.28
N ASP A 544 25.80 25.45 -17.45
CA ASP A 544 26.06 26.88 -17.67
C ASP A 544 25.18 27.77 -16.77
N LEU A 545 23.93 27.35 -16.55
CA LEU A 545 22.98 28.00 -15.65
C LEU A 545 23.45 27.94 -14.20
N TRP A 546 23.98 26.80 -13.74
CA TRP A 546 24.58 26.67 -12.42
C TRP A 546 25.76 27.63 -12.26
N LEU A 547 26.70 27.61 -13.20
CA LEU A 547 27.91 28.44 -13.14
C LEU A 547 27.60 29.93 -13.12
N SER A 548 26.60 30.37 -13.90
CA SER A 548 26.19 31.78 -13.99
C SER A 548 25.39 32.26 -12.77
N ASN A 549 24.68 31.35 -12.08
CA ASN A 549 23.72 31.69 -11.03
C ASN A 549 24.04 31.06 -9.66
N ARG A 550 25.27 30.60 -9.45
CA ARG A 550 25.69 29.89 -8.22
C ARG A 550 25.29 30.62 -6.93
N SER A 551 25.52 31.92 -6.84
CA SER A 551 25.20 32.72 -5.65
C SER A 551 23.71 32.71 -5.28
N ARG A 552 22.83 32.51 -6.28
CA ARG A 552 21.38 32.44 -6.10
C ARG A 552 20.91 31.08 -5.60
N TYR A 553 21.54 29.99 -6.05
CA TYR A 553 21.03 28.63 -5.82
C TYR A 553 21.81 27.83 -4.78
N ILE A 554 23.05 28.23 -4.43
CA ILE A 554 23.94 27.44 -3.57
C ILE A 554 23.29 26.99 -2.25
N GLN A 555 22.58 27.88 -1.55
CA GLN A 555 21.93 27.54 -0.27
C GLN A 555 20.82 26.50 -0.45
N HIS A 556 20.06 26.58 -1.55
CA HIS A 556 18.99 25.63 -1.85
C HIS A 556 19.54 24.26 -2.26
N VAL A 557 20.61 24.25 -3.06
CA VAL A 557 21.29 23.01 -3.48
C VAL A 557 21.93 22.32 -2.28
N GLU A 558 22.57 23.06 -1.37
CA GLU A 558 23.13 22.50 -0.15
C GLU A 558 22.06 21.92 0.79
N LYS A 559 20.92 22.62 0.92
CA LYS A 559 19.79 22.09 1.65
C LYS A 559 19.27 20.79 1.02
N PHE A 560 19.02 20.81 -0.29
CA PHE A 560 18.58 19.62 -1.02
C PHE A 560 19.54 18.44 -0.83
N ARG A 561 20.85 18.70 -0.93
CA ARG A 561 21.88 17.69 -0.71
C ARG A 561 21.80 17.12 0.70
N ASN A 562 21.73 17.97 1.72
CA ASN A 562 21.65 17.54 3.12
C ASN A 562 20.42 16.67 3.39
N ASP A 563 19.26 17.04 2.82
CA ASP A 563 18.01 16.29 2.95
C ASP A 563 18.07 14.94 2.19
N ASN A 564 18.99 14.77 1.23
CA ASN A 564 19.08 13.63 0.32
C ASN A 564 20.41 12.84 0.39
N LEU A 565 21.22 13.06 1.44
CA LEU A 565 22.54 12.44 1.62
C LEU A 565 22.55 10.91 1.46
N TYR A 566 21.45 10.25 1.82
CA TYR A 566 21.32 8.80 1.82
C TYR A 566 21.35 8.17 0.42
N TRP A 567 21.24 8.94 -0.66
CA TRP A 567 21.36 8.46 -2.04
C TRP A 567 22.18 9.38 -2.97
N ILE A 568 22.16 10.70 -2.76
CA ILE A 568 22.75 11.66 -3.72
C ILE A 568 24.26 11.49 -3.84
N GLU A 569 24.98 11.22 -2.74
CA GLU A 569 26.43 11.09 -2.74
C GLU A 569 26.92 9.89 -3.58
N ASP A 570 26.21 8.76 -3.49
CA ASP A 570 26.50 7.58 -4.30
C ASP A 570 26.26 7.86 -5.80
N TYR A 571 25.20 8.60 -6.11
CA TYR A 571 24.86 8.97 -7.48
C TYR A 571 25.83 10.02 -8.06
N GLU A 572 26.24 11.03 -7.29
CA GLU A 572 27.29 11.99 -7.62
C GLU A 572 28.59 11.26 -8.01
N ARG A 573 28.98 10.29 -7.18
CA ARG A 573 30.18 9.48 -7.39
C ARG A 573 30.11 8.68 -8.69
N LEU A 574 28.98 8.03 -8.96
CA LEU A 574 28.76 7.31 -10.22
C LEU A 574 28.89 8.25 -11.42
N CYS A 575 28.19 9.39 -11.40
CA CYS A 575 28.21 10.35 -12.51
C CYS A 575 29.63 10.86 -12.79
N TYR A 576 30.42 11.11 -11.74
CA TYR A 576 31.81 11.54 -11.88
C TYR A 576 32.71 10.43 -12.46
N GLU A 577 32.56 9.19 -12.00
CA GLU A 577 33.35 8.05 -12.53
C GLU A 577 33.03 7.80 -14.01
N ILE A 578 31.76 7.88 -14.41
CA ILE A 578 31.34 7.81 -15.82
C ILE A 578 31.98 8.95 -16.62
N HIS A 579 31.90 10.18 -16.13
CA HIS A 579 32.47 11.36 -16.78
C HIS A 579 33.97 11.21 -17.06
N ILE A 580 34.75 10.79 -16.06
CA ILE A 580 36.21 10.57 -16.20
C ILE A 580 36.50 9.42 -17.18
N SER A 581 35.71 8.34 -17.16
CA SER A 581 35.90 7.23 -18.08
C SER A 581 35.73 7.63 -19.55
N GLN A 582 34.73 8.46 -19.86
CA GLN A 582 34.46 8.97 -21.21
C GLN A 582 35.53 9.94 -21.69
N GLN A 583 36.08 10.77 -20.79
CA GLN A 583 37.20 11.67 -21.11
C GLN A 583 38.46 10.90 -21.53
N ASN A 584 38.80 9.83 -20.81
CA ASN A 584 39.99 9.02 -21.10
C ASN A 584 39.93 8.33 -22.48
N LEU A 585 38.71 8.02 -22.96
CA LEU A 585 38.47 7.43 -24.28
C LEU A 585 38.61 8.45 -25.42
N ASN A 586 38.19 9.71 -25.20
CA ASN A 586 38.06 10.69 -26.28
C ASN A 586 39.28 11.62 -26.48
N LYS A 587 40.32 11.59 -25.62
CA LYS A 587 41.62 12.32 -25.71
C LYS A 587 41.59 13.83 -26.04
N GLN A 588 40.43 14.44 -26.24
CA GLN A 588 40.20 15.85 -26.48
C GLN A 588 38.79 16.16 -25.95
N ILE A 589 38.70 16.87 -24.82
CA ILE A 589 37.70 17.89 -24.48
C ILE A 589 38.01 18.40 -23.05
N PHE A 590 37.75 19.68 -22.85
CA PHE A 590 38.24 20.58 -21.80
C PHE A 590 37.78 20.24 -20.36
N ILE A 591 38.76 20.40 -19.47
CA ILE A 591 38.85 20.45 -18.00
C ILE A 591 37.60 20.91 -17.21
N GLU A 592 36.99 19.99 -16.45
CA GLU A 592 36.55 20.21 -15.06
C GLU A 592 37.30 19.18 -14.18
N HIS A 593 38.53 19.49 -13.78
CA HIS A 593 39.35 18.60 -12.93
C HIS A 593 38.87 18.59 -11.46
N ASN A 594 37.94 19.47 -11.09
CA ASN A 594 37.45 19.58 -9.72
C ASN A 594 36.20 18.71 -9.51
N ARG A 595 36.39 17.54 -8.87
CA ARG A 595 35.29 16.63 -8.47
C ARG A 595 34.19 17.37 -7.70
N GLU A 596 34.56 18.30 -6.82
CA GLU A 596 33.61 19.02 -5.98
C GLU A 596 32.65 19.87 -6.81
N GLU A 597 33.15 20.59 -7.82
CA GLU A 597 32.30 21.42 -8.67
C GLU A 597 31.37 20.56 -9.54
N TYR A 598 31.87 19.45 -10.07
CA TYR A 598 31.05 18.51 -10.84
C TYR A 598 29.92 17.92 -9.98
N CYS A 599 30.22 17.48 -8.75
CA CYS A 599 29.21 17.02 -7.80
C CYS A 599 28.13 18.09 -7.56
N LYS A 600 28.52 19.36 -7.39
CA LYS A 600 27.56 20.47 -7.23
C LYS A 600 26.67 20.69 -8.45
N VAL A 601 27.18 20.47 -9.67
CA VAL A 601 26.37 20.49 -10.90
C VAL A 601 25.34 19.36 -10.88
N VAL A 602 25.75 18.14 -10.48
CA VAL A 602 24.82 17.00 -10.35
C VAL A 602 23.72 17.32 -9.33
N ASP A 603 24.10 17.84 -8.16
CA ASP A 603 23.16 18.26 -7.11
C ASP A 603 22.18 19.32 -7.63
N PHE A 604 22.67 20.32 -8.36
CA PHE A 604 21.84 21.37 -8.93
C PHE A 604 20.82 20.83 -9.94
N VAL A 605 21.23 19.93 -10.82
CA VAL A 605 20.33 19.30 -11.80
C VAL A 605 19.24 18.49 -11.09
N GLN A 606 19.61 17.64 -10.12
CA GLN A 606 18.62 16.87 -9.36
C GLN A 606 17.71 17.77 -8.53
N PHE A 607 18.24 18.80 -7.88
CA PHE A 607 17.45 19.83 -7.19
C PHE A 607 16.43 20.48 -8.12
N LEU A 608 16.83 20.89 -9.32
CA LEU A 608 15.95 21.53 -10.30
C LEU A 608 14.83 20.59 -10.75
N LEU A 609 15.15 19.33 -11.05
CA LEU A 609 14.18 18.31 -11.44
C LEU A 609 13.15 18.05 -10.33
N TYR A 610 13.60 17.85 -9.09
CA TYR A 610 12.70 17.64 -7.94
C TYR A 610 11.85 18.87 -7.63
N LEU A 611 12.40 20.08 -7.80
CA LEU A 611 11.66 21.33 -7.65
C LEU A 611 10.52 21.42 -8.69
N GLN A 612 10.81 21.12 -9.95
CA GLN A 612 9.83 21.12 -11.03
C GLN A 612 8.76 20.06 -10.81
N LEU A 613 9.15 18.83 -10.47
CA LEU A 613 8.22 17.76 -10.15
C LEU A 613 7.29 18.15 -8.99
N THR A 614 7.85 18.75 -7.94
CA THR A 614 7.05 19.21 -6.78
C THR A 614 6.02 20.26 -7.18
N ARG A 615 6.41 21.23 -8.02
CA ARG A 615 5.50 22.27 -8.54
C ARG A 615 4.41 21.67 -9.42
N ALA A 616 4.77 20.78 -10.34
CA ALA A 616 3.83 20.14 -11.25
C ALA A 616 2.81 19.26 -10.52
N ASN A 617 3.27 18.42 -9.58
CA ASN A 617 2.38 17.59 -8.78
C ASN A 617 1.49 18.41 -7.85
N LYS A 618 1.97 19.56 -7.35
CA LYS A 618 1.13 20.49 -6.59
C LYS A 618 0.03 21.08 -7.47
N TYR A 619 0.38 21.52 -8.68
CA TYR A 619 -0.59 22.07 -9.63
C TYR A 619 -1.69 21.06 -10.00
N ALA A 620 -1.32 19.81 -10.28
CA ALA A 620 -2.28 18.73 -10.53
C ALA A 620 -3.21 18.48 -9.33
N ARG A 621 -2.66 18.49 -8.10
CA ARG A 621 -3.44 18.39 -6.85
C ARG A 621 -4.43 19.54 -6.67
N ASP A 622 -4.03 20.77 -6.98
CA ASP A 622 -4.93 21.94 -6.91
C ASP A 622 -6.09 21.83 -7.94
N LEU A 623 -5.88 21.09 -9.02
CA LEU A 623 -6.93 20.72 -10.00
C LEU A 623 -7.75 19.48 -9.58
N ASN A 624 -7.45 18.88 -8.42
CA ASN A 624 -7.98 17.62 -7.90
C ASN A 624 -7.76 16.41 -8.82
N VAL A 625 -6.60 16.40 -9.50
CA VAL A 625 -6.11 15.27 -10.32
C VAL A 625 -4.92 14.65 -9.58
N ALA A 626 -5.04 13.36 -9.26
CA ALA A 626 -3.96 12.62 -8.62
C ALA A 626 -2.83 12.32 -9.59
N VAL A 627 -1.59 12.29 -9.08
CA VAL A 627 -0.42 11.91 -9.88
C VAL A 627 0.25 10.71 -9.22
N GLY A 628 0.50 9.69 -10.03
CA GLY A 628 1.17 8.46 -9.66
C GLY A 628 2.47 8.20 -10.41
N THR A 629 3.31 7.36 -9.84
CA THR A 629 4.57 6.88 -10.44
C THR A 629 4.85 5.43 -10.09
N ASP A 630 5.81 4.83 -10.78
CA ASP A 630 6.36 3.51 -10.47
C ASP A 630 7.46 3.54 -9.41
N ILE A 631 7.41 2.56 -8.50
CA ILE A 631 8.56 2.08 -7.76
C ILE A 631 9.20 0.96 -8.59
N VAL A 632 10.13 1.35 -9.46
CA VAL A 632 10.81 0.43 -10.39
C VAL A 632 11.59 -0.63 -9.62
N PHE A 633 11.34 -1.92 -9.85
CA PHE A 633 12.00 -2.99 -9.08
C PHE A 633 13.49 -3.06 -9.39
N ALA A 634 13.86 -3.20 -10.66
CA ALA A 634 15.24 -3.49 -11.07
C ALA A 634 16.04 -2.20 -11.31
N VAL A 635 17.22 -2.12 -10.71
CA VAL A 635 18.26 -1.14 -11.06
C VAL A 635 19.39 -1.85 -11.80
N SER A 636 20.10 -1.11 -12.65
CA SER A 636 21.25 -1.65 -13.40
C SER A 636 22.31 -2.22 -12.46
N ASP A 637 23.03 -3.26 -12.88
CA ASP A 637 24.22 -3.76 -12.21
C ASP A 637 25.39 -2.75 -12.20
N LYS A 638 25.26 -1.66 -12.95
CA LYS A 638 26.13 -0.46 -12.96
C LYS A 638 25.53 0.73 -12.18
N SER A 639 24.41 0.55 -11.49
CA SER A 639 23.78 1.63 -10.72
C SER A 639 24.63 2.05 -9.52
N ALA A 640 24.36 3.24 -8.99
CA ALA A 640 25.03 3.76 -7.80
C ALA A 640 24.85 2.79 -6.61
N GLU A 641 23.65 2.22 -6.46
CA GLU A 641 23.37 1.24 -5.42
C GLU A 641 24.10 -0.08 -5.64
N ALA A 642 24.17 -0.57 -6.88
CA ALA A 642 24.86 -1.83 -7.19
C ALA A 642 26.37 -1.73 -6.92
N LEU A 643 26.99 -0.58 -7.23
CA LEU A 643 28.43 -0.36 -7.07
C LEU A 643 28.83 -0.07 -5.62
N TYR A 644 28.08 0.79 -4.91
CA TYR A 644 28.49 1.29 -3.59
C TYR A 644 27.71 0.68 -2.43
N LYS A 645 26.58 0.00 -2.69
CA LYS A 645 25.73 -0.69 -1.70
C LYS A 645 25.48 -2.15 -2.07
N SER A 646 26.54 -2.87 -2.42
CA SER A 646 26.48 -4.26 -2.88
C SER A 646 25.79 -5.25 -1.92
N SER A 647 25.74 -4.95 -0.62
CA SER A 647 25.06 -5.77 0.40
C SER A 647 23.53 -5.83 0.23
N LEU A 648 22.94 -4.92 -0.53
CA LEU A 648 21.52 -4.94 -0.91
C LEU A 648 21.20 -6.09 -1.87
N PHE A 649 22.21 -6.65 -2.54
CA PHE A 649 22.05 -7.56 -3.67
C PHE A 649 22.70 -8.93 -3.41
N LEU A 650 22.17 -9.95 -4.08
CA LEU A 650 22.78 -11.26 -4.21
C LEU A 650 23.72 -11.27 -5.42
N THR A 651 24.88 -10.64 -5.29
CA THR A 651 25.84 -10.40 -6.38
C THR A 651 26.43 -11.67 -7.01
N GLN A 652 26.21 -12.85 -6.42
CA GLN A 652 26.54 -14.15 -7.00
C GLN A 652 25.56 -14.61 -8.10
N TYR A 653 24.43 -13.93 -8.25
CA TYR A 653 23.39 -14.20 -9.25
C TYR A 653 23.16 -13.00 -10.17
N HIS A 654 22.72 -13.24 -11.40
CA HIS A 654 22.03 -12.25 -12.22
C HIS A 654 20.52 -12.37 -11.99
N LEU A 655 19.82 -11.25 -12.08
CA LEU A 655 18.36 -11.23 -12.15
C LEU A 655 17.93 -11.63 -13.56
N GLY A 656 16.82 -12.34 -13.69
CA GLY A 656 16.31 -12.73 -15.00
C GLY A 656 14.79 -12.82 -15.06
N PHE A 657 14.32 -13.31 -16.21
CA PHE A 657 12.98 -13.85 -16.42
C PHE A 657 13.08 -15.36 -16.66
N PRO A 658 12.16 -16.14 -16.10
CA PRO A 658 12.13 -17.58 -16.31
C PRO A 658 11.87 -17.93 -17.78
N PRO A 659 12.30 -19.12 -18.24
CA PRO A 659 11.89 -19.67 -19.52
C PRO A 659 10.38 -19.71 -19.73
N THR A 660 9.94 -19.46 -20.96
CA THR A 660 8.55 -19.62 -21.39
C THR A 660 8.49 -20.50 -22.64
N VAL A 661 7.30 -20.97 -23.03
CA VAL A 661 7.14 -21.78 -24.26
C VAL A 661 7.58 -20.99 -25.51
N PHE A 662 7.40 -19.67 -25.49
CA PHE A 662 7.80 -18.77 -26.58
C PHE A 662 9.28 -18.36 -26.51
N ASN A 663 9.87 -18.33 -25.31
CA ASN A 663 11.29 -18.11 -25.10
C ASN A 663 11.88 -19.16 -24.13
N PRO A 664 12.25 -20.36 -24.64
CA PRO A 664 12.72 -21.47 -23.80
C PRO A 664 14.08 -21.23 -23.12
N ILE A 665 14.87 -20.23 -23.55
CA ILE A 665 16.14 -19.87 -22.90
C ILE A 665 15.96 -18.86 -21.75
N GLY A 666 14.78 -18.24 -21.65
CA GLY A 666 14.50 -17.14 -20.73
C GLY A 666 15.32 -15.88 -21.05
N VAL A 667 15.42 -14.95 -20.09
CA VAL A 667 16.14 -13.67 -20.27
C VAL A 667 17.00 -13.38 -19.05
N VAL A 668 18.26 -13.01 -19.28
CA VAL A 668 19.17 -12.50 -18.24
C VAL A 668 19.20 -10.98 -18.32
N LEU A 669 19.02 -10.32 -17.17
CA LEU A 669 19.04 -8.87 -17.05
C LEU A 669 20.40 -8.37 -16.56
N GLU A 670 20.77 -7.16 -16.98
CA GLU A 670 21.89 -6.39 -16.45
C GLU A 670 21.56 -5.81 -15.06
N ALA A 671 21.14 -6.68 -14.14
CA ALA A 671 20.71 -6.35 -12.78
C ALA A 671 21.02 -7.50 -11.82
N TYR A 672 21.10 -7.18 -10.54
CA TYR A 672 21.25 -8.17 -9.48
C TYR A 672 19.93 -8.41 -8.75
N PRO A 673 19.64 -9.65 -8.30
CA PRO A 673 18.52 -9.91 -7.40
C PRO A 673 18.78 -9.27 -6.02
N TYR A 674 17.71 -8.88 -5.33
CA TYR A 674 17.80 -8.29 -4.00
C TYR A 674 17.93 -9.35 -2.91
N ASN A 675 18.77 -9.05 -1.92
CA ASN A 675 18.74 -9.69 -0.62
C ASN A 675 17.73 -8.93 0.25
N PHE A 676 16.48 -9.40 0.33
CA PHE A 676 15.40 -8.69 1.03
C PHE A 676 15.67 -8.44 2.51
N SER A 677 16.46 -9.29 3.17
CA SER A 677 16.87 -9.06 4.57
C SER A 677 17.63 -7.75 4.76
N ASN A 678 18.39 -7.32 3.73
CA ASN A 678 19.14 -6.07 3.74
C ASN A 678 18.43 -4.95 2.96
N ALA A 679 17.72 -5.30 1.88
CA ALA A 679 17.09 -4.35 0.96
C ALA A 679 15.77 -3.78 1.47
N GLU A 680 15.12 -4.40 2.46
CA GLU A 680 13.82 -3.95 2.99
C GLU A 680 13.87 -2.47 3.42
N GLN A 681 14.90 -2.07 4.19
CA GLN A 681 15.03 -0.69 4.64
C GLN A 681 15.25 0.29 3.48
N TRP A 682 16.00 -0.13 2.45
CA TRP A 682 16.22 0.68 1.25
C TRP A 682 14.93 0.92 0.47
N PHE A 683 14.12 -0.14 0.26
CA PHE A 683 12.80 -0.01 -0.37
C PHE A 683 11.86 0.88 0.45
N ARG A 684 11.86 0.76 1.79
CA ARG A 684 11.04 1.62 2.66
C ARG A 684 11.45 3.09 2.53
N SER A 685 12.74 3.39 2.56
CA SER A 685 13.24 4.76 2.35
C SER A 685 12.87 5.29 0.96
N ARG A 686 12.91 4.44 -0.06
CA ARG A 686 12.52 4.81 -1.44
C ARG A 686 11.03 5.10 -1.57
N ILE A 687 10.18 4.27 -0.99
CA ILE A 687 8.73 4.51 -0.93
C ILE A 687 8.45 5.80 -0.17
N ALA A 688 9.10 6.01 0.98
CA ALA A 688 8.97 7.24 1.76
C ALA A 688 9.37 8.47 0.95
N HIS A 689 10.46 8.40 0.18
CA HIS A 689 10.91 9.47 -0.70
C HIS A 689 9.85 9.81 -1.77
N PHE A 690 9.39 8.84 -2.55
CA PHE A 690 8.44 9.11 -3.63
C PHE A 690 7.03 9.50 -3.13
N SER A 691 6.59 8.97 -1.98
CA SER A 691 5.29 9.31 -1.39
C SER A 691 5.14 10.78 -0.94
N GLN A 692 6.26 11.51 -0.83
CA GLN A 692 6.24 12.96 -0.59
C GLN A 692 5.69 13.72 -1.80
N PHE A 693 5.86 13.18 -3.00
CA PHE A 693 5.51 13.83 -4.25
C PHE A 693 4.26 13.24 -4.89
N PHE A 694 4.04 11.93 -4.75
CA PHE A 694 2.99 11.18 -5.44
C PHE A 694 1.99 10.59 -4.45
N SER A 695 0.69 10.66 -4.78
CA SER A 695 -0.38 10.06 -3.98
C SER A 695 -0.66 8.60 -4.34
N ILE A 696 -0.20 8.17 -5.52
CA ILE A 696 -0.33 6.80 -6.03
C ILE A 696 1.08 6.26 -6.34
N LEU A 697 1.39 5.06 -5.86
CA LEU A 697 2.63 4.36 -6.16
C LEU A 697 2.31 2.97 -6.72
N ARG A 698 2.71 2.72 -7.96
CA ARG A 698 2.65 1.37 -8.56
C ARG A 698 3.92 0.62 -8.18
N LEU A 699 3.77 -0.58 -7.63
CA LEU A 699 4.90 -1.50 -7.47
C LEU A 699 5.13 -2.18 -8.82
N GLU A 700 6.26 -1.91 -9.46
CA GLU A 700 6.62 -2.56 -10.73
C GLU A 700 7.20 -3.96 -10.47
N SER A 701 6.98 -4.88 -11.40
CA SER A 701 7.37 -6.28 -11.32
C SER A 701 7.01 -6.91 -9.97
N THR A 702 5.77 -6.71 -9.50
CA THR A 702 5.39 -7.01 -8.11
C THR A 702 5.62 -8.45 -7.72
N ILE A 703 5.46 -9.40 -8.66
CA ILE A 703 5.76 -10.82 -8.46
C ILE A 703 7.19 -11.05 -7.93
N ARG A 704 8.13 -10.14 -8.21
CA ARG A 704 9.52 -10.21 -7.76
C ARG A 704 9.70 -9.98 -6.25
N PHE A 705 8.74 -9.34 -5.58
CA PHE A 705 8.71 -9.29 -4.11
C PHE A 705 8.30 -10.63 -3.48
N PHE A 706 7.69 -11.53 -4.26
CA PHE A 706 7.31 -12.87 -3.84
C PHE A 706 8.40 -13.89 -4.21
N ARG A 707 8.96 -13.75 -5.42
CA ARG A 707 9.99 -14.66 -5.97
C ARG A 707 10.80 -13.98 -7.07
N GLN A 708 12.12 -14.15 -7.04
CA GLN A 708 13.03 -13.62 -8.07
C GLN A 708 13.59 -14.76 -8.91
N TRP A 709 13.58 -14.66 -10.23
CA TRP A 709 14.33 -15.60 -11.07
C TRP A 709 15.82 -15.24 -11.02
N VAL A 710 16.63 -16.10 -10.41
CA VAL A 710 18.06 -15.89 -10.17
C VAL A 710 18.89 -16.84 -11.03
N VAL A 711 19.91 -16.32 -11.68
CA VAL A 711 20.78 -17.06 -12.62
C VAL A 711 22.22 -17.08 -12.10
N PRO A 712 22.85 -18.25 -11.85
CA PRO A 712 24.18 -18.32 -11.25
C PRO A 712 25.30 -17.72 -12.12
N ARG A 713 25.95 -16.64 -11.67
CA ARG A 713 26.96 -15.91 -12.48
C ARG A 713 28.24 -16.69 -12.77
N LYS A 714 28.59 -17.62 -11.89
CA LYS A 714 29.85 -18.39 -11.98
C LYS A 714 29.76 -19.48 -13.06
N THR A 715 28.59 -20.10 -13.20
CA THR A 715 28.42 -21.28 -14.05
C THR A 715 27.61 -20.99 -15.31
N SER A 716 26.70 -20.02 -15.26
CA SER A 716 25.62 -19.86 -16.23
C SER A 716 25.71 -18.57 -17.04
N VAL A 717 25.11 -18.62 -18.22
CA VAL A 717 24.98 -17.58 -19.24
C VAL A 717 23.52 -17.43 -19.65
N LEU A 718 22.80 -18.54 -19.78
CA LEU A 718 21.39 -18.57 -20.14
C LEU A 718 20.52 -18.53 -18.88
N ALA A 719 19.29 -18.04 -18.99
CA ALA A 719 18.37 -17.99 -17.84
C ALA A 719 17.74 -19.35 -17.52
N ILE A 720 17.80 -20.33 -18.43
CA ILE A 720 17.21 -21.67 -18.26
C ILE A 720 17.80 -22.45 -17.08
N SER A 721 19.06 -22.20 -16.73
CA SER A 721 19.76 -22.79 -15.58
C SER A 721 19.48 -22.05 -14.26
N GLY A 722 18.62 -21.03 -14.30
CA GLY A 722 18.19 -20.28 -13.12
C GLY A 722 17.18 -21.04 -12.25
N HIS A 723 16.78 -20.39 -11.16
CA HIS A 723 15.71 -20.86 -10.27
C HIS A 723 15.02 -19.68 -9.60
N PHE A 724 13.87 -19.92 -8.96
CA PHE A 724 13.24 -18.91 -8.12
C PHE A 724 13.91 -18.80 -6.75
N GLU A 725 14.06 -17.57 -6.25
CA GLU A 725 14.50 -17.27 -4.89
C GLU A 725 13.44 -16.40 -4.19
N PRO A 726 12.87 -16.85 -3.05
CA PRO A 726 13.14 -18.12 -2.37
C PRO A 726 12.54 -19.31 -3.16
N SER A 727 13.11 -20.50 -2.98
CA SER A 727 12.48 -21.75 -3.42
C SER A 727 12.84 -22.95 -2.55
N VAL A 728 11.89 -23.87 -2.40
CA VAL A 728 12.11 -25.19 -1.78
C VAL A 728 12.76 -26.15 -2.80
N SER A 729 13.61 -27.08 -2.36
CA SER A 729 14.17 -28.17 -3.16
C SER A 729 13.33 -29.45 -3.05
N ILE A 730 13.63 -30.44 -3.90
CA ILE A 730 13.03 -31.78 -3.87
C ILE A 730 14.09 -32.76 -3.38
N SER A 731 13.77 -33.54 -2.36
CA SER A 731 14.71 -34.54 -1.82
C SER A 731 14.81 -35.77 -2.72
N PHE A 732 15.95 -36.48 -2.66
CA PHE A 732 16.11 -37.78 -3.31
C PHE A 732 15.00 -38.78 -2.91
N ALA A 733 14.68 -38.86 -1.62
CA ALA A 733 13.66 -39.79 -1.11
C ALA A 733 12.29 -39.52 -1.76
N GLU A 734 11.94 -38.26 -1.98
CA GLU A 734 10.69 -37.89 -2.65
C GLU A 734 10.72 -38.29 -4.13
N LEU A 735 11.81 -38.02 -4.85
CA LEU A 735 11.96 -38.45 -6.23
C LEU A 735 11.88 -39.98 -6.36
N GLU A 736 12.49 -40.72 -5.43
CA GLU A 736 12.43 -42.18 -5.38
C GLU A 736 10.99 -42.69 -5.22
N THR A 737 10.18 -42.08 -4.35
CA THR A 737 8.77 -42.45 -4.21
C THR A 737 7.94 -42.26 -5.49
N TRP A 738 8.42 -41.43 -6.41
CA TRP A 738 7.78 -41.17 -7.70
C TRP A 738 8.34 -42.05 -8.83
N GLY A 739 9.26 -42.97 -8.50
CA GLY A 739 9.95 -43.83 -9.45
C GLY A 739 11.13 -43.15 -10.14
N LEU A 740 11.58 -41.98 -9.67
CA LEU A 740 12.67 -41.20 -10.25
C LEU A 740 13.97 -41.38 -9.45
N TRP A 741 14.56 -42.57 -9.54
CA TRP A 741 15.76 -42.95 -8.75
C TRP A 741 17.10 -42.78 -9.51
N ASP A 742 17.09 -42.72 -10.85
CA ASP A 742 18.31 -42.59 -11.67
C ASP A 742 18.82 -41.14 -11.75
N ILE A 743 19.30 -40.62 -10.61
CA ILE A 743 19.70 -39.23 -10.47
C ILE A 743 20.83 -38.84 -11.42
N GLU A 744 21.82 -39.71 -11.61
CA GLU A 744 22.97 -39.42 -12.47
C GLU A 744 22.53 -39.15 -13.91
N ARG A 745 21.58 -39.95 -14.43
CA ARG A 745 20.95 -39.72 -15.73
C ARG A 745 20.18 -38.40 -15.82
N TYR A 746 19.61 -37.93 -14.71
CA TYR A 746 18.74 -36.75 -14.72
C TYR A 746 19.49 -35.43 -14.56
N VAL A 747 20.64 -35.43 -13.88
CA VAL A 747 21.44 -34.21 -13.63
C VAL A 747 22.58 -34.01 -14.63
N GLN A 748 23.00 -35.06 -15.34
CA GLN A 748 24.04 -34.97 -16.36
C GLN A 748 23.45 -34.77 -17.77
N PRO A 749 24.12 -33.99 -18.64
CA PRO A 749 23.72 -33.85 -20.03
C PRO A 749 23.59 -35.21 -20.74
N TYR A 750 22.42 -35.49 -21.32
CA TYR A 750 22.20 -36.75 -22.04
C TYR A 750 22.63 -36.65 -23.50
N ILE A 751 23.91 -36.92 -23.77
CA ILE A 751 24.51 -36.79 -25.09
C ILE A 751 24.67 -38.17 -25.75
N ARG A 752 24.09 -38.33 -26.95
CA ARG A 752 24.21 -39.54 -27.78
C ARG A 752 24.73 -39.22 -29.18
N PRO A 753 25.41 -40.16 -29.87
CA PRO A 753 25.91 -39.94 -31.23
C PRO A 753 24.84 -39.47 -32.22
N GLN A 754 23.59 -39.95 -32.10
CA GLN A 754 22.50 -39.51 -32.98
C GLN A 754 22.18 -38.02 -32.78
N LEU A 755 22.21 -37.52 -31.54
CA LEU A 755 21.98 -36.11 -31.25
C LEU A 755 23.12 -35.23 -31.79
N LEU A 756 24.37 -35.69 -31.68
CA LEU A 756 25.53 -34.98 -32.25
C LEU A 756 25.43 -34.88 -33.78
N GLN A 757 25.13 -35.98 -34.47
CA GLN A 757 24.95 -35.97 -35.92
C GLN A 757 23.79 -35.07 -36.34
N LYS A 758 22.68 -35.07 -35.57
CA LYS A 758 21.53 -34.20 -35.82
C LYS A 758 21.85 -32.72 -35.68
N LEU A 759 22.66 -32.33 -34.68
CA LEU A 759 22.95 -30.91 -34.39
C LEU A 759 24.09 -30.33 -35.23
N PHE A 760 25.11 -31.14 -35.57
CA PHE A 760 26.35 -30.66 -36.20
C PHE A 760 26.62 -31.25 -37.59
N GLY A 761 25.88 -32.28 -38.01
CA GLY A 761 26.20 -33.06 -39.21
C GLY A 761 27.36 -34.02 -39.01
N ASN A 762 27.58 -34.95 -39.94
CA ASN A 762 28.50 -36.09 -39.74
C ASN A 762 29.97 -35.69 -39.55
N GLU A 763 30.49 -34.77 -40.37
CA GLU A 763 31.91 -34.38 -40.32
C GLU A 763 32.23 -33.50 -39.09
N ASP A 764 31.43 -32.48 -38.85
CA ASP A 764 31.66 -31.55 -37.74
C ASP A 764 31.32 -32.17 -36.38
N ALA A 765 30.39 -33.15 -36.30
CA ALA A 765 30.13 -33.90 -35.08
C ALA A 765 31.39 -34.61 -34.54
N MET A 766 32.21 -35.22 -35.42
CA MET A 766 33.47 -35.85 -35.01
C MET A 766 34.47 -34.83 -34.47
N LYS A 767 34.55 -33.65 -35.10
CA LYS A 767 35.42 -32.55 -34.63
C LYS A 767 34.95 -32.03 -33.27
N ILE A 768 33.66 -31.75 -33.12
CA ILE A 768 33.05 -31.32 -31.85
C ILE A 768 33.33 -32.33 -30.74
N GLN A 769 33.15 -33.62 -31.02
CA GLN A 769 33.41 -34.69 -30.07
C GLN A 769 34.89 -34.72 -29.65
N SER A 770 35.83 -34.58 -30.58
CA SER A 770 37.26 -34.55 -30.28
C SER A 770 37.71 -33.29 -29.51
N THR A 771 37.07 -32.15 -29.76
CA THR A 771 37.44 -30.86 -29.19
C THR A 771 36.82 -30.66 -27.81
N PHE A 772 35.50 -30.83 -27.68
CA PHE A 772 34.72 -30.43 -26.51
C PHE A 772 34.29 -31.58 -25.58
N LEU A 773 34.27 -32.82 -26.07
CA LEU A 773 33.68 -33.96 -25.37
C LEU A 773 34.70 -35.06 -25.05
N GLU A 774 34.34 -35.97 -24.14
CA GLU A 774 35.09 -37.17 -23.78
C GLU A 774 34.15 -38.36 -23.56
N HIS A 775 34.69 -39.58 -23.60
CA HIS A 775 33.91 -40.81 -23.40
C HIS A 775 34.15 -41.41 -22.02
N GLY A 776 33.05 -41.75 -21.35
CA GLY A 776 33.07 -42.60 -20.15
C GLY A 776 33.33 -44.07 -20.48
N ALA A 777 33.68 -44.84 -19.45
CA ALA A 777 33.90 -46.29 -19.56
C ALA A 777 32.63 -47.06 -19.97
N ASP A 778 31.46 -46.46 -19.81
CA ASP A 778 30.12 -46.98 -20.12
C ASP A 778 29.60 -46.54 -21.51
N SER A 779 30.45 -45.97 -22.36
CA SER A 779 30.08 -45.36 -23.65
C SER A 779 29.19 -44.11 -23.54
N SER A 780 29.07 -43.51 -22.36
CA SER A 780 28.45 -42.19 -22.19
C SER A 780 29.38 -41.09 -22.68
N ILE A 781 28.80 -39.99 -23.17
CA ILE A 781 29.55 -38.85 -23.72
C ILE A 781 29.35 -37.66 -22.78
N TYR A 782 30.45 -37.09 -22.31
CA TYR A 782 30.46 -35.97 -21.38
C TYR A 782 31.24 -34.79 -21.94
N PHE A 783 30.97 -33.59 -21.44
CA PHE A 783 31.85 -32.44 -21.70
C PHE A 783 33.15 -32.60 -20.93
N LYS A 784 34.28 -32.28 -21.57
CA LYS A 784 35.57 -32.17 -20.87
C LYS A 784 35.46 -31.16 -19.72
N GLU A 785 36.25 -31.34 -18.67
CA GLU A 785 36.21 -30.49 -17.46
C GLU A 785 36.33 -28.99 -17.75
N GLN A 786 37.09 -28.62 -18.78
CA GLN A 786 37.28 -27.23 -19.22
C GLN A 786 36.05 -26.61 -19.91
N PHE A 787 35.01 -27.38 -20.23
CA PHE A 787 33.78 -26.95 -20.91
C PHE A 787 32.50 -27.39 -20.20
N ASN A 788 32.59 -27.95 -19.00
CA ASN A 788 31.50 -28.64 -18.31
C ASN A 788 30.39 -27.73 -17.73
N HIS A 789 30.42 -26.43 -18.03
CA HIS A 789 29.30 -25.52 -17.78
C HIS A 789 29.35 -24.33 -18.75
N GLU A 790 28.23 -23.60 -18.87
CA GLU A 790 28.02 -22.59 -19.92
C GLU A 790 29.11 -21.50 -19.92
N LYS A 791 29.45 -20.95 -18.76
CA LYS A 791 30.52 -19.94 -18.63
C LYS A 791 31.87 -20.44 -19.14
N LYS A 792 32.28 -21.65 -18.73
CA LYS A 792 33.54 -22.27 -19.16
C LYS A 792 33.55 -22.50 -20.67
N LEU A 793 32.46 -23.01 -21.22
CA LEU A 793 32.30 -23.23 -22.66
C LEU A 793 32.49 -21.92 -23.46
N VAL A 794 31.88 -20.82 -22.99
CA VAL A 794 31.96 -19.51 -23.65
C VAL A 794 33.34 -18.86 -23.49
N SER A 795 33.95 -18.92 -22.30
CA SER A 795 35.16 -18.16 -21.98
C SER A 795 36.48 -18.93 -22.10
N ALA A 796 36.44 -20.25 -22.34
CA ALA A 796 37.66 -21.05 -22.45
C ALA A 796 38.55 -20.57 -23.60
N GLN A 797 39.87 -20.68 -23.40
CA GLN A 797 40.85 -20.43 -24.46
C GLN A 797 40.92 -21.66 -25.36
N LEU A 798 40.72 -21.45 -26.66
CA LEU A 798 40.73 -22.49 -27.69
C LEU A 798 41.81 -22.17 -28.73
N ASP A 799 42.24 -23.19 -29.46
CA ASP A 799 43.00 -23.02 -30.69
C ASP A 799 42.10 -22.43 -31.80
N GLN A 800 42.69 -22.00 -32.92
CA GLN A 800 41.94 -21.36 -33.99
C GLN A 800 40.77 -22.22 -34.51
N ASN A 801 41.00 -23.53 -34.67
CA ASN A 801 39.98 -24.47 -35.11
C ASN A 801 38.85 -24.65 -34.09
N GLY A 802 39.18 -24.77 -32.80
CA GLY A 802 38.19 -24.83 -31.72
C GLY A 802 37.38 -23.55 -31.62
N GLU A 803 38.01 -22.38 -31.81
CA GLU A 803 37.32 -21.08 -31.80
C GLU A 803 36.34 -20.96 -32.97
N GLU A 804 36.72 -21.38 -34.18
CA GLU A 804 35.84 -21.41 -35.34
C GLU A 804 34.63 -22.33 -35.11
N LEU A 805 34.85 -23.53 -34.57
CA LEU A 805 33.77 -24.46 -34.21
C LEU A 805 32.85 -23.88 -33.14
N ARG A 806 33.41 -23.25 -32.09
CA ARG A 806 32.61 -22.59 -31.06
C ARG A 806 31.78 -21.47 -31.64
N LYS A 807 32.37 -20.56 -32.42
CA LYS A 807 31.63 -19.45 -33.05
C LYS A 807 30.49 -19.96 -33.95
N LYS A 808 30.76 -21.03 -34.71
CA LYS A 808 29.77 -21.65 -35.61
C LYS A 808 28.64 -22.35 -34.86
N TYR A 809 28.93 -23.01 -33.74
CA TYR A 809 27.99 -23.93 -33.09
C TYR A 809 27.71 -23.66 -31.60
N LEU A 810 27.99 -22.45 -31.11
CA LEU A 810 27.78 -22.08 -29.70
C LEU A 810 26.34 -22.36 -29.22
N PRO A 811 25.27 -22.01 -29.96
CA PRO A 811 23.90 -22.34 -29.56
C PRO A 811 23.69 -23.86 -29.38
N GLN A 812 24.21 -24.67 -30.29
CA GLN A 812 24.08 -26.13 -30.25
C GLN A 812 24.87 -26.74 -29.10
N LEU A 813 26.06 -26.20 -28.79
CA LEU A 813 26.85 -26.63 -27.64
C LEU A 813 26.18 -26.26 -26.31
N LEU A 814 25.60 -25.07 -26.20
CA LEU A 814 24.81 -24.65 -25.04
C LEU A 814 23.53 -25.49 -24.90
N ARG A 815 22.90 -25.88 -26.01
CA ARG A 815 21.78 -26.83 -26.00
C ARG A 815 22.19 -28.16 -25.38
N LEU A 816 23.31 -28.75 -25.83
CA LEU A 816 23.79 -30.03 -25.28
C LEU A 816 23.98 -29.96 -23.77
N LEU A 817 24.62 -28.91 -23.25
CA LEU A 817 24.80 -28.72 -21.80
C LEU A 817 23.48 -28.68 -21.03
N ASN A 818 22.41 -28.21 -21.67
CA ASN A 818 21.08 -28.07 -21.06
C ASN A 818 20.14 -29.26 -21.30
N GLU A 819 20.61 -30.37 -21.89
CA GLU A 819 19.86 -31.64 -22.02
C GLU A 819 19.83 -32.42 -20.69
N VAL A 820 19.41 -31.73 -19.63
CA VAL A 820 19.22 -32.25 -18.26
C VAL A 820 17.74 -32.18 -17.88
N LEU A 821 17.33 -32.98 -16.89
CA LEU A 821 15.95 -33.00 -16.37
C LEU A 821 15.86 -32.42 -14.97
N LEU A 822 16.92 -32.58 -14.17
CA LEU A 822 17.06 -32.07 -12.82
C LEU A 822 18.33 -31.23 -12.69
N VAL A 823 18.27 -30.22 -11.83
CA VAL A 823 19.42 -29.41 -11.41
C VAL A 823 19.76 -29.77 -9.97
N LYS A 824 21.00 -30.20 -9.73
CA LYS A 824 21.48 -30.51 -8.36
C LYS A 824 21.67 -29.20 -7.57
N VAL A 825 21.07 -29.12 -6.39
CA VAL A 825 21.18 -27.96 -5.48
C VAL A 825 22.22 -28.22 -4.40
N SER A 826 22.08 -29.33 -3.71
CA SER A 826 22.97 -29.80 -2.65
C SER A 826 22.97 -31.33 -2.63
N ASP A 827 23.60 -31.95 -1.64
CA ASP A 827 23.57 -33.41 -1.54
C ASP A 827 22.15 -33.90 -1.24
N ASN A 828 21.66 -34.82 -2.07
CA ASN A 828 20.29 -35.35 -2.05
C ASN A 828 19.17 -34.31 -2.28
N GLU A 829 19.48 -33.13 -2.80
CA GLU A 829 18.49 -32.10 -3.13
C GLU A 829 18.58 -31.63 -4.58
N TYR A 830 17.41 -31.56 -5.22
CA TYR A 830 17.28 -31.31 -6.66
C TYR A 830 16.15 -30.34 -6.96
N ARG A 831 16.17 -29.78 -8.16
CA ARG A 831 15.07 -28.98 -8.72
C ARG A 831 14.74 -29.44 -10.14
N PRO A 832 13.47 -29.45 -10.55
CA PRO A 832 13.12 -29.70 -11.93
C PRO A 832 13.68 -28.58 -12.83
N ARG A 833 14.24 -28.95 -14.00
CA ARG A 833 14.57 -27.98 -15.04
C ARG A 833 13.26 -27.35 -15.55
N PRO A 834 13.17 -26.02 -15.72
CA PRO A 834 11.97 -25.41 -16.31
C PRO A 834 11.69 -25.96 -17.71
N LEU A 835 10.41 -26.14 -18.04
CA LEU A 835 9.94 -26.61 -19.33
C LEU A 835 10.58 -27.94 -19.71
N ILE A 836 10.54 -28.94 -18.80
CA ILE A 836 11.26 -30.23 -18.91
C ILE A 836 11.10 -30.87 -20.29
N LYS A 837 9.92 -30.74 -20.92
CA LYS A 837 9.60 -31.32 -22.24
C LYS A 837 10.35 -30.67 -23.41
N LEU A 838 10.80 -29.43 -23.29
CA LEU A 838 11.26 -28.60 -24.41
C LEU A 838 12.78 -28.49 -24.45
N ALA A 839 13.37 -28.58 -25.64
CA ALA A 839 14.78 -28.25 -25.82
C ALA A 839 15.02 -26.77 -25.53
N ALA A 840 16.19 -26.44 -24.96
CA ALA A 840 16.55 -25.05 -24.68
C ALA A 840 16.62 -24.21 -25.97
N ILE A 841 17.13 -24.78 -27.07
CA ILE A 841 17.34 -24.11 -28.35
C ILE A 841 16.84 -25.02 -29.49
N SER A 842 16.00 -24.50 -30.39
CA SER A 842 15.48 -25.26 -31.53
C SER A 842 16.53 -25.46 -32.63
N SER A 843 16.44 -26.56 -33.37
CA SER A 843 17.30 -26.80 -34.54
C SER A 843 16.94 -25.91 -35.75
N THR A 844 15.71 -25.40 -35.83
CA THR A 844 15.17 -24.62 -36.96
C THR A 844 15.44 -23.12 -36.89
N SER A 845 15.62 -22.54 -35.70
CA SER A 845 16.00 -21.12 -35.51
C SER A 845 17.45 -20.80 -35.95
N LEU A 846 18.09 -21.70 -36.69
CA LEU A 846 19.53 -21.74 -36.99
C LEU A 846 19.84 -21.65 -38.49
N GLN A 847 18.82 -21.53 -39.38
CA GLN A 847 19.02 -21.42 -40.83
C GLN A 847 19.00 -19.96 -41.35
N ASP A 848 18.46 -19.00 -40.59
CA ASP A 848 18.35 -17.59 -41.00
C ASP A 848 19.47 -16.68 -40.44
N SER A 849 20.41 -17.21 -39.65
CA SER A 849 21.57 -16.44 -39.20
C SER A 849 22.68 -16.49 -40.25
N GLN A 850 22.88 -15.40 -41.00
CA GLN A 850 24.10 -15.18 -41.77
C GLN A 850 25.35 -15.36 -40.88
N PRO A 851 26.50 -15.78 -41.45
CA PRO A 851 27.74 -15.94 -40.69
C PRO A 851 28.19 -14.58 -40.13
N LEU A 852 27.88 -14.33 -38.86
CA LEU A 852 28.30 -13.13 -38.13
C LEU A 852 29.81 -13.23 -37.84
N ASN A 853 30.62 -12.50 -38.62
CA ASN A 853 32.02 -12.23 -38.33
C ASN A 853 32.12 -11.27 -37.14
N LEU A 854 31.97 -11.78 -35.90
CA LEU A 854 32.09 -10.97 -34.68
C LEU A 854 32.85 -11.72 -33.57
N ASN A 855 33.44 -10.96 -32.65
CA ASN A 855 34.21 -11.49 -31.52
C ASN A 855 33.32 -12.29 -30.54
N SER A 856 33.89 -13.25 -29.82
CA SER A 856 33.15 -14.17 -28.93
C SER A 856 32.29 -13.48 -27.86
N ASN A 857 32.70 -12.29 -27.38
CA ASN A 857 31.91 -11.46 -26.45
C ASN A 857 30.73 -10.73 -27.12
N GLU A 858 30.83 -10.38 -28.41
CA GLU A 858 29.75 -9.73 -29.16
C GLU A 858 28.72 -10.75 -29.66
N LEU A 859 29.13 -11.99 -29.91
CA LEU A 859 28.23 -13.10 -30.27
C LEU A 859 27.40 -13.56 -29.06
N TYR A 860 28.02 -13.58 -27.87
CA TYR A 860 27.34 -13.71 -26.58
C TYR A 860 26.33 -12.56 -26.38
N ASN A 861 26.75 -11.32 -26.58
CA ASN A 861 25.86 -10.18 -26.50
C ASN A 861 24.77 -10.23 -27.57
N ASN A 862 24.98 -10.77 -28.77
CA ASN A 862 23.97 -10.85 -29.83
C ASN A 862 23.00 -12.03 -29.67
N ILE A 863 23.41 -13.19 -29.16
CA ILE A 863 22.48 -14.30 -28.85
C ILE A 863 21.61 -13.92 -27.65
N VAL A 864 22.21 -13.27 -26.64
CA VAL A 864 21.49 -12.72 -25.49
C VAL A 864 20.65 -11.50 -25.93
N HIS A 865 21.16 -10.56 -26.74
CA HIS A 865 20.44 -9.33 -27.12
C HIS A 865 19.40 -9.50 -28.22
N ASN A 866 19.63 -10.31 -29.27
CA ASN A 866 18.62 -10.55 -30.30
C ASN A 866 17.41 -11.30 -29.73
N HIS A 867 17.58 -12.12 -28.68
CA HIS A 867 16.45 -12.68 -27.94
C HIS A 867 15.92 -11.77 -26.81
N ASN A 868 16.74 -10.86 -26.26
CA ASN A 868 16.31 -9.91 -25.21
C ASN A 868 15.51 -8.71 -25.74
N THR A 869 15.53 -8.37 -27.03
CA THR A 869 14.74 -7.23 -27.56
C THR A 869 13.76 -7.59 -28.67
N ASN A 870 13.87 -8.74 -29.34
CA ASN A 870 13.00 -9.04 -30.48
C ASN A 870 11.92 -10.10 -30.21
N ASN A 871 11.94 -10.82 -29.09
CA ASN A 871 11.03 -11.96 -28.86
C ASN A 871 10.15 -11.89 -27.60
N ILE A 872 10.27 -10.86 -26.75
CA ILE A 872 9.26 -10.63 -25.71
C ILE A 872 8.00 -9.97 -26.34
N GLU A 873 8.17 -9.18 -27.40
CA GLU A 873 7.10 -8.34 -27.96
C GLU A 873 6.50 -8.82 -29.31
N ASN A 874 7.03 -9.87 -29.98
CA ASN A 874 6.59 -10.25 -31.35
C ASN A 874 5.90 -11.62 -31.53
N THR A 875 5.54 -12.38 -30.50
CA THR A 875 4.97 -13.74 -30.73
C THR A 875 3.70 -14.09 -29.92
N LYS A 876 2.85 -13.11 -29.63
CA LYS A 876 1.40 -13.40 -29.64
C LYS A 876 0.87 -13.58 -31.08
N ASN A 877 1.65 -13.20 -32.09
CA ASN A 877 1.30 -13.31 -33.52
C ASN A 877 1.89 -14.54 -34.20
N SER A 878 1.27 -15.69 -33.98
CA SER A 878 1.10 -16.67 -35.07
C SER A 878 -0.06 -17.62 -34.75
N GLY A 879 -1.21 -17.31 -35.33
CA GLY A 879 -2.38 -18.17 -35.35
C GLY A 879 -2.26 -19.38 -36.29
N ASN A 880 -1.07 -19.88 -36.60
CA ASN A 880 -0.93 -21.16 -37.25
C ASN A 880 -0.78 -22.27 -36.20
N ASN A 881 -1.64 -23.28 -36.25
CA ASN A 881 -1.27 -24.64 -35.84
C ASN A 881 -0.24 -25.24 -36.82
N SER A 882 0.77 -24.46 -37.19
CA SER A 882 2.08 -24.95 -37.56
C SER A 882 2.97 -24.51 -36.41
N THR A 883 3.25 -25.43 -35.49
CA THR A 883 4.27 -25.29 -34.46
C THR A 883 5.49 -24.56 -35.03
N GLY A 884 5.65 -23.27 -34.75
CA GLY A 884 6.95 -22.61 -34.89
C GLY A 884 7.90 -23.47 -34.07
N GLY A 885 8.91 -24.08 -34.72
CA GLY A 885 9.51 -25.35 -34.31
C GLY A 885 9.94 -25.45 -32.84
N VAL A 886 9.00 -25.77 -31.94
CA VAL A 886 9.31 -26.09 -30.55
C VAL A 886 9.77 -27.53 -30.54
N GLU A 887 11.07 -27.72 -30.43
CA GLU A 887 11.69 -29.04 -30.41
C GLU A 887 11.61 -29.64 -29.00
N LEU A 888 11.30 -30.93 -28.92
CA LEU A 888 11.32 -31.66 -27.65
C LEU A 888 12.76 -31.81 -27.14
N SER A 889 12.93 -31.81 -25.82
CA SER A 889 14.20 -32.19 -25.20
C SER A 889 14.52 -33.63 -25.56
N PHE A 890 15.74 -33.85 -26.06
CA PHE A 890 16.22 -35.19 -26.37
C PHE A 890 16.34 -36.03 -25.08
N SER A 891 16.79 -35.39 -23.99
CA SER A 891 16.86 -36.02 -22.68
C SER A 891 15.49 -36.52 -22.18
N PHE A 892 14.42 -35.76 -22.42
CA PHE A 892 13.06 -36.14 -22.03
C PHE A 892 12.44 -37.19 -22.97
N SER A 893 12.63 -37.04 -24.29
CA SER A 893 12.01 -37.94 -25.27
C SER A 893 12.52 -39.38 -25.19
N GLU A 894 13.77 -39.55 -24.76
CA GLU A 894 14.42 -40.87 -24.61
C GLU A 894 14.04 -41.58 -23.30
N LEU A 895 13.24 -40.96 -22.43
CA LEU A 895 12.69 -41.64 -21.27
C LEU A 895 11.56 -42.59 -21.66
N PRO A 896 11.41 -43.75 -20.99
CA PRO A 896 10.20 -44.55 -21.08
C PRO A 896 8.95 -43.75 -20.69
N LEU A 897 7.81 -44.03 -21.33
CA LEU A 897 6.54 -43.31 -21.08
C LEU A 897 6.13 -43.28 -19.59
N TYR A 898 6.45 -44.35 -18.85
CA TYR A 898 6.16 -44.45 -17.42
C TYR A 898 7.06 -43.56 -16.54
N HIS A 899 8.23 -43.11 -17.02
CA HIS A 899 9.08 -42.10 -16.37
C HIS A 899 8.74 -40.67 -16.82
N GLN A 900 8.25 -40.48 -18.05
CA GLN A 900 7.82 -39.16 -18.53
C GLN A 900 6.67 -38.61 -17.67
N SER A 901 5.67 -39.45 -17.34
CA SER A 901 4.48 -39.03 -16.60
C SER A 901 4.77 -38.48 -15.19
N PRO A 902 5.63 -39.10 -14.36
CA PRO A 902 6.14 -38.52 -13.12
C PRO A 902 6.81 -37.15 -13.29
N PHE A 903 7.66 -36.93 -14.30
CA PHE A 903 8.33 -35.63 -14.50
C PHE A 903 7.36 -34.50 -14.83
N VAL A 904 6.34 -34.76 -15.66
CA VAL A 904 5.31 -33.76 -15.97
C VAL A 904 4.55 -33.37 -14.71
N ARG A 905 4.18 -34.36 -13.90
CA ARG A 905 3.53 -34.12 -12.61
C ARG A 905 4.46 -33.37 -11.64
N LEU A 906 5.76 -33.66 -11.66
CA LEU A 906 6.75 -33.03 -10.78
C LEU A 906 6.86 -31.55 -11.01
N GLU A 907 6.90 -31.12 -12.27
CA GLU A 907 6.96 -29.71 -12.61
C GLU A 907 5.72 -28.95 -12.11
N ASP A 908 4.51 -29.50 -12.35
CA ASP A 908 3.25 -28.89 -11.92
C ASP A 908 3.09 -28.87 -10.38
N GLU A 909 3.39 -29.98 -9.71
CA GLU A 909 3.33 -30.11 -8.24
C GLU A 909 4.34 -29.21 -7.54
N PHE A 910 5.55 -29.14 -8.07
CA PHE A 910 6.60 -28.29 -7.53
C PHE A 910 6.16 -26.83 -7.53
N VAL A 911 5.71 -26.31 -8.67
CA VAL A 911 5.32 -24.90 -8.79
C VAL A 911 4.02 -24.59 -8.03
N ASN A 912 2.97 -25.39 -8.21
CA ASN A 912 1.63 -25.03 -7.73
C ASN A 912 1.41 -25.34 -6.24
N ASN A 913 1.97 -26.44 -5.72
CA ASN A 913 1.70 -26.86 -4.35
C ASN A 913 2.80 -26.45 -3.38
N LYS A 914 4.08 -26.73 -3.70
CA LYS A 914 5.18 -26.41 -2.79
C LYS A 914 5.56 -24.93 -2.80
N GLN A 915 5.72 -24.35 -3.99
CA GLN A 915 6.25 -23.00 -4.08
C GLN A 915 5.19 -21.91 -3.86
N LYS A 916 3.97 -22.08 -4.37
CA LYS A 916 2.90 -21.04 -4.29
C LYS A 916 2.64 -20.59 -2.84
N CYS A 917 2.54 -21.54 -1.90
CA CYS A 917 2.34 -21.25 -0.48
C CYS A 917 3.50 -20.43 0.13
N LEU A 918 4.75 -20.83 -0.16
CA LEU A 918 5.95 -20.14 0.31
C LEU A 918 6.01 -18.71 -0.22
N TRP A 919 5.77 -18.53 -1.52
CA TRP A 919 5.81 -17.23 -2.17
C TRP A 919 4.70 -16.31 -1.64
N SER A 920 3.47 -16.79 -1.55
CA SER A 920 2.34 -16.02 -0.99
C SER A 920 2.63 -15.56 0.44
N PHE A 921 3.13 -16.46 1.30
CA PHE A 921 3.49 -16.12 2.68
C PHE A 921 4.62 -15.08 2.75
N THR A 922 5.72 -15.30 2.02
CA THR A 922 6.89 -14.43 2.05
C THR A 922 6.58 -13.06 1.47
N GLY A 923 5.92 -13.03 0.30
CA GLY A 923 5.55 -11.81 -0.39
C GLY A 923 4.59 -10.96 0.44
N ARG A 924 3.59 -11.56 1.09
CA ARG A 924 2.70 -10.85 2.02
C ARG A 924 3.47 -10.14 3.13
N GLN A 925 4.43 -10.83 3.76
CA GLN A 925 5.23 -10.24 4.84
C GLN A 925 6.13 -9.10 4.35
N VAL A 926 6.74 -9.24 3.18
CA VAL A 926 7.56 -8.18 2.58
C VAL A 926 6.68 -6.98 2.29
N LEU A 927 5.59 -7.16 1.55
CA LEU A 927 4.69 -6.06 1.18
C LEU A 927 4.09 -5.35 2.39
N GLN A 928 3.62 -6.11 3.40
CA GLN A 928 3.09 -5.52 4.63
C GLN A 928 4.09 -4.56 5.28
N ARG A 929 5.37 -4.95 5.35
CA ARG A 929 6.44 -4.11 5.93
C ARG A 929 6.80 -2.91 5.06
N LEU A 930 6.68 -3.04 3.73
CA LEU A 930 6.94 -1.96 2.79
C LEU A 930 5.83 -0.89 2.79
N THR A 931 4.56 -1.30 2.88
CA THR A 931 3.41 -0.39 2.66
C THR A 931 2.76 0.15 3.94
N SER A 932 2.88 -0.55 5.08
CA SER A 932 2.17 -0.19 6.33
C SER A 932 2.52 1.17 6.93
N ALA A 933 3.70 1.72 6.63
CA ALA A 933 4.18 2.97 7.20
C ALA A 933 3.96 4.18 6.28
N ASN A 934 3.09 4.05 5.27
CA ASN A 934 2.94 5.06 4.23
C ASN A 934 1.48 5.30 3.84
N ASP A 935 1.12 6.57 3.71
CA ASP A 935 -0.25 7.01 3.40
C ASP A 935 -0.53 7.08 1.89
N ALA A 936 0.42 6.68 1.03
CA ALA A 936 0.18 6.57 -0.42
C ALA A 936 -0.72 5.37 -0.74
N THR A 937 -1.50 5.52 -1.82
CA THR A 937 -2.26 4.39 -2.38
C THR A 937 -1.34 3.55 -3.24
N PHE A 938 -1.31 2.25 -2.97
CA PHE A 938 -0.46 1.32 -3.69
C PHE A 938 -1.30 0.45 -4.61
N PHE A 939 -0.81 0.22 -5.81
CA PHE A 939 -1.31 -0.85 -6.66
C PHE A 939 -0.17 -1.67 -7.25
N SER A 940 -0.44 -2.92 -7.56
CA SER A 940 0.50 -3.87 -8.12
C SER A 940 0.36 -3.90 -9.63
N ASP A 941 1.45 -4.11 -10.35
CA ASP A 941 1.42 -4.43 -11.78
C ASP A 941 1.32 -5.95 -12.08
N ALA A 942 1.23 -6.80 -11.06
CA ALA A 942 1.06 -8.24 -11.26
C ALA A 942 -0.33 -8.51 -11.82
N ALA A 943 -0.38 -9.08 -13.03
CA ALA A 943 -1.60 -9.39 -13.77
C ALA A 943 -1.56 -10.82 -14.33
N GLY A 944 -2.66 -11.25 -14.95
CA GLY A 944 -2.79 -12.58 -15.55
C GLY A 944 -2.47 -13.71 -14.57
N ILE A 945 -1.68 -14.68 -15.02
CA ILE A 945 -1.26 -15.84 -14.21
C ILE A 945 -0.40 -15.43 -13.00
N GLU A 946 0.40 -14.37 -13.12
CA GLU A 946 1.20 -13.87 -11.99
C GLU A 946 0.33 -13.19 -10.94
N GLY A 947 -0.69 -12.44 -11.36
CA GLY A 947 -1.70 -11.85 -10.48
C GLY A 947 -2.42 -12.89 -9.63
N ASP A 948 -2.72 -14.07 -10.20
CA ASP A 948 -3.37 -15.17 -9.47
C ASP A 948 -2.60 -15.69 -8.25
N ILE A 949 -1.27 -15.52 -8.24
CA ILE A 949 -0.44 -15.89 -7.10
C ILE A 949 -0.46 -14.79 -6.03
N CYS A 950 -0.63 -13.53 -6.44
CA CYS A 950 -0.41 -12.35 -5.60
C CYS A 950 -1.70 -11.77 -5.01
N ASP A 951 -2.84 -11.88 -5.69
CA ASP A 951 -4.06 -11.10 -5.39
C ASP A 951 -4.51 -11.17 -3.94
N GLU A 952 -4.56 -12.38 -3.37
CA GLU A 952 -4.97 -12.59 -1.98
C GLU A 952 -4.01 -11.87 -1.02
N ALA A 953 -2.71 -12.03 -1.23
CA ALA A 953 -1.68 -11.39 -0.41
C ALA A 953 -1.69 -9.87 -0.56
N LEU A 954 -1.92 -9.35 -1.78
CA LEU A 954 -2.00 -7.92 -2.09
C LEU A 954 -3.19 -7.27 -1.38
N GLN A 955 -4.38 -7.86 -1.53
CA GLN A 955 -5.60 -7.35 -0.90
C GLN A 955 -5.49 -7.37 0.62
N ALA A 956 -4.88 -8.43 1.20
CA ALA A 956 -4.67 -8.54 2.64
C ALA A 956 -3.77 -7.45 3.25
N VAL A 957 -2.99 -6.73 2.43
CA VAL A 957 -2.12 -5.62 2.87
C VAL A 957 -2.55 -4.26 2.32
N GLY A 958 -3.72 -4.17 1.68
CA GLY A 958 -4.25 -2.92 1.13
C GLY A 958 -3.51 -2.40 -0.11
N VAL A 959 -2.93 -3.29 -0.91
CA VAL A 959 -2.39 -3.00 -2.25
C VAL A 959 -3.40 -3.48 -3.28
N LEU A 960 -3.79 -2.61 -4.22
CA LEU A 960 -4.77 -2.95 -5.25
C LEU A 960 -4.13 -3.82 -6.34
N PRO A 961 -4.65 -5.01 -6.66
CA PRO A 961 -4.22 -5.79 -7.83
C PRO A 961 -4.61 -5.11 -9.14
N LEU A 962 -3.78 -5.26 -10.18
CA LEU A 962 -4.08 -4.83 -11.55
C LEU A 962 -4.72 -5.97 -12.33
N ARG A 963 -5.81 -5.66 -13.03
CA ARG A 963 -6.57 -6.56 -13.88
C ARG A 963 -6.42 -6.09 -15.32
N VAL A 964 -5.87 -6.94 -16.19
CA VAL A 964 -5.50 -6.56 -17.55
C VAL A 964 -6.30 -7.39 -18.54
N GLN A 965 -7.18 -6.75 -19.33
CA GLN A 965 -8.10 -7.49 -20.21
C GLN A 965 -7.35 -8.39 -21.20
N MET A 966 -6.22 -7.92 -21.73
CA MET A 966 -5.39 -8.64 -22.71
C MET A 966 -4.50 -9.76 -22.10
N GLU A 967 -4.60 -10.02 -20.80
CA GLU A 967 -3.79 -11.01 -20.08
C GLU A 967 -4.68 -11.96 -19.25
N GLY A 968 -5.10 -13.08 -19.86
CA GLY A 968 -5.89 -14.11 -19.16
C GLY A 968 -5.21 -14.72 -17.92
N ARG A 969 -6.01 -15.15 -16.96
CA ARG A 969 -5.55 -15.70 -15.66
C ARG A 969 -5.18 -17.17 -15.68
N SER A 970 -5.47 -17.88 -16.77
CA SER A 970 -5.16 -19.30 -16.90
C SER A 970 -4.51 -19.57 -18.25
N LYS A 971 -3.78 -20.68 -18.35
CA LYS A 971 -3.13 -21.10 -19.62
C LYS A 971 -4.13 -21.35 -20.76
N ILE A 972 -5.42 -21.49 -20.46
CA ILE A 972 -6.49 -21.81 -21.42
C ILE A 972 -7.21 -20.53 -21.87
N GLN A 973 -7.21 -19.49 -21.05
CA GLN A 973 -7.93 -18.25 -21.29
C GLN A 973 -6.98 -17.18 -21.86
N ALA A 974 -7.35 -16.56 -22.98
CA ALA A 974 -6.52 -15.52 -23.60
C ALA A 974 -6.74 -14.14 -22.98
N PHE A 975 -7.98 -13.83 -22.63
CA PHE A 975 -8.40 -12.56 -22.02
C PHE A 975 -8.81 -12.75 -20.58
N ASP A 976 -8.77 -11.69 -19.78
CA ASP A 976 -9.32 -11.69 -18.43
C ASP A 976 -10.78 -11.21 -18.47
N ASP A 977 -11.68 -11.89 -17.75
CA ASP A 977 -13.10 -11.56 -17.79
C ASP A 977 -13.36 -10.29 -16.98
N ILE A 978 -13.57 -9.19 -17.70
CA ILE A 978 -13.76 -7.85 -17.14
C ILE A 978 -14.99 -7.74 -16.22
N ARG A 979 -15.99 -8.61 -16.41
CA ARG A 979 -17.22 -8.64 -15.59
C ARG A 979 -16.97 -9.22 -14.20
N GLY A 980 -15.94 -10.06 -14.07
CA GLY A 980 -15.53 -10.70 -12.82
C GLY A 980 -14.51 -9.90 -12.01
N TYR A 981 -14.19 -8.66 -12.40
CA TYR A 981 -13.17 -7.87 -11.71
C TYR A 981 -13.63 -7.49 -10.29
N PRO A 982 -12.81 -7.70 -9.25
CA PRO A 982 -13.17 -7.33 -7.88
C PRO A 982 -13.11 -5.81 -7.70
N TYR A 983 -13.94 -5.26 -6.79
CA TYR A 983 -13.96 -3.81 -6.56
C TYR A 983 -12.61 -3.24 -6.13
N LEU A 984 -11.92 -3.89 -5.19
CA LEU A 984 -10.58 -3.49 -4.77
C LEU A 984 -9.53 -3.90 -5.80
N SER A 985 -9.57 -3.28 -6.99
CA SER A 985 -8.60 -3.50 -8.05
C SER A 985 -8.48 -2.28 -8.98
N VAL A 986 -7.45 -2.30 -9.82
CA VAL A 986 -7.26 -1.39 -10.93
C VAL A 986 -7.49 -2.17 -12.23
N ALA A 987 -8.35 -1.70 -13.12
CA ALA A 987 -8.56 -2.28 -14.44
C ALA A 987 -7.74 -1.52 -15.50
N SER A 988 -7.17 -2.23 -16.46
CA SER A 988 -6.51 -1.64 -17.63
C SER A 988 -6.71 -2.54 -18.86
N PRO A 989 -6.82 -2.01 -20.08
CA PRO A 989 -6.87 -2.84 -21.27
C PRO A 989 -5.54 -3.55 -21.53
N GLN A 990 -4.41 -2.85 -21.32
CA GLN A 990 -3.06 -3.39 -21.46
C GLN A 990 -2.16 -2.86 -20.33
N ARG A 991 -1.10 -3.60 -20.02
CA ARG A 991 -0.08 -3.20 -19.04
C ARG A 991 1.15 -2.59 -19.69
N ASP A 992 1.55 -3.13 -20.83
CA ASP A 992 2.69 -2.65 -21.60
C ASP A 992 2.33 -1.38 -22.37
N LEU A 993 3.19 -0.37 -22.27
CA LEU A 993 3.02 0.94 -22.90
C LEU A 993 4.01 1.15 -24.05
N SER A 994 4.98 0.24 -24.25
CA SER A 994 5.95 0.32 -25.36
C SER A 994 5.30 -0.02 -26.71
N VAL A 995 4.31 -0.91 -26.68
CA VAL A 995 3.56 -1.37 -27.86
C VAL A 995 2.18 -0.72 -27.86
N PRO A 996 1.88 0.17 -28.82
CA PRO A 996 0.58 0.81 -28.84
C PRO A 996 -0.57 -0.16 -29.13
N MET A 997 -1.75 0.11 -28.58
CA MET A 997 -2.93 -0.77 -28.72
C MET A 997 -3.30 -1.02 -30.19
N ARG A 998 -3.11 -0.02 -31.07
CA ARG A 998 -3.35 -0.18 -32.51
C ARG A 998 -2.46 -1.24 -33.16
N VAL A 999 -1.21 -1.34 -32.72
CA VAL A 999 -0.25 -2.34 -33.22
C VAL A 999 -0.69 -3.72 -32.75
N VAL A 1000 -1.09 -3.83 -31.48
CA VAL A 1000 -1.66 -5.06 -30.92
C VAL A 1000 -2.89 -5.50 -31.72
N TRP A 1001 -3.78 -4.57 -32.10
CA TRP A 1001 -4.99 -4.83 -32.88
C TRP A 1001 -4.72 -5.24 -34.34
N GLU A 1002 -3.79 -4.56 -34.99
CA GLU A 1002 -3.51 -4.71 -36.42
C GLU A 1002 -2.62 -5.93 -36.70
N ASP A 1003 -1.55 -6.12 -35.92
CA ASP A 1003 -0.62 -7.23 -36.12
C ASP A 1003 -1.23 -8.57 -35.65
N SER A 1004 -2.13 -8.52 -34.66
CA SER A 1004 -2.71 -9.69 -33.99
C SER A 1004 -4.15 -9.95 -34.39
N ARG A 1005 -4.40 -10.17 -35.69
CA ARG A 1005 -5.77 -10.30 -36.24
C ARG A 1005 -6.60 -11.42 -35.60
N LYS A 1006 -5.97 -12.50 -35.16
CA LYS A 1006 -6.66 -13.60 -34.47
C LYS A 1006 -7.11 -13.16 -33.08
N GLU A 1007 -6.25 -12.50 -32.33
CA GLU A 1007 -6.50 -11.95 -31.01
C GLU A 1007 -7.56 -10.85 -31.08
N ALA A 1008 -7.48 -9.93 -32.04
CA ALA A 1008 -8.50 -8.90 -32.28
C ALA A 1008 -9.87 -9.52 -32.60
N SER A 1009 -9.91 -10.57 -33.43
CA SER A 1009 -11.16 -11.31 -33.73
C SER A 1009 -11.75 -11.98 -32.50
N ARG A 1010 -10.90 -12.56 -31.65
CA ARG A 1010 -11.36 -13.17 -30.41
C ARG A 1010 -11.83 -12.12 -29.40
N LEU A 1011 -11.13 -11.00 -29.24
CA LEU A 1011 -11.59 -9.90 -28.37
C LEU A 1011 -12.95 -9.37 -28.84
N TRP A 1012 -13.11 -9.16 -30.15
CA TRP A 1012 -14.35 -8.69 -30.77
C TRP A 1012 -15.55 -9.63 -30.52
N ILE A 1013 -15.34 -10.93 -30.68
CA ILE A 1013 -16.41 -11.93 -30.57
C ILE A 1013 -16.63 -12.36 -29.11
N GLU A 1014 -15.56 -12.70 -28.39
CA GLU A 1014 -15.61 -13.31 -27.05
C GLU A 1014 -15.86 -12.26 -25.95
N GLU A 1015 -15.27 -11.06 -26.08
CA GLU A 1015 -15.33 -10.01 -25.04
C GLU A 1015 -16.27 -8.85 -25.41
N PHE A 1016 -16.30 -8.40 -26.67
CA PHE A 1016 -17.20 -7.31 -27.09
C PHE A 1016 -18.59 -7.81 -27.48
N TRP A 1017 -18.73 -9.11 -27.76
CA TRP A 1017 -19.99 -9.76 -28.17
C TRP A 1017 -20.55 -9.15 -29.45
N GLU A 1018 -19.67 -8.62 -30.28
CA GLU A 1018 -20.01 -8.01 -31.56
C GLU A 1018 -20.08 -9.08 -32.64
N SER A 1019 -21.03 -8.90 -33.56
CA SER A 1019 -21.20 -9.80 -34.70
C SER A 1019 -20.37 -9.33 -35.91
N GLY A 1020 -19.96 -10.28 -36.76
CA GLY A 1020 -19.18 -9.98 -37.96
C GLY A 1020 -17.66 -9.94 -37.73
N ALA A 1021 -16.93 -9.52 -38.76
CA ALA A 1021 -15.48 -9.40 -38.68
C ALA A 1021 -15.08 -8.11 -37.94
N PRO A 1022 -14.05 -8.14 -37.08
CA PRO A 1022 -13.52 -6.92 -36.47
C PRO A 1022 -12.98 -5.95 -37.54
N PRO A 1023 -13.05 -4.63 -37.32
CA PRO A 1023 -12.41 -3.61 -38.17
C PRO A 1023 -10.94 -3.94 -38.45
N GLU A 1024 -10.44 -3.63 -39.66
CA GLU A 1024 -9.06 -3.92 -40.05
C GLU A 1024 -8.04 -3.09 -39.26
N THR A 1025 -8.37 -1.84 -38.99
CA THR A 1025 -7.57 -0.89 -38.21
C THR A 1025 -8.17 -0.68 -36.82
N TYR A 1026 -7.37 -0.12 -35.91
CA TYR A 1026 -7.85 0.30 -34.60
C TYR A 1026 -8.62 1.63 -34.71
N GLU A 1027 -9.89 1.53 -35.08
CA GLU A 1027 -10.77 2.68 -35.23
C GLU A 1027 -11.20 3.26 -33.87
N ASP A 1028 -11.62 4.53 -33.87
CA ASP A 1028 -12.15 5.18 -32.68
C ASP A 1028 -13.38 4.48 -32.08
N SER A 1029 -14.15 3.73 -32.89
CA SER A 1029 -15.28 2.93 -32.43
C SER A 1029 -14.82 1.77 -31.53
N VAL A 1030 -13.70 1.13 -31.89
CA VAL A 1030 -13.05 0.07 -31.11
C VAL A 1030 -12.52 0.64 -29.80
N ALA A 1031 -11.80 1.76 -29.86
CA ALA A 1031 -11.29 2.45 -28.68
C ALA A 1031 -12.43 2.85 -27.73
N GLU A 1032 -13.53 3.39 -28.25
CA GLU A 1032 -14.69 3.78 -27.45
C GLU A 1032 -15.36 2.58 -26.76
N ASN A 1033 -15.46 1.44 -27.44
CA ASN A 1033 -15.99 0.20 -26.85
C ASN A 1033 -15.09 -0.32 -25.73
N ILE A 1034 -13.78 -0.36 -25.93
CA ILE A 1034 -12.81 -0.73 -24.88
C ILE A 1034 -12.99 0.19 -23.67
N MET A 1035 -13.04 1.50 -23.92
CA MET A 1035 -13.21 2.48 -22.85
C MET A 1035 -14.49 2.24 -22.06
N LYS A 1036 -15.64 2.07 -22.74
CA LYS A 1036 -16.94 1.80 -22.12
C LYS A 1036 -16.93 0.54 -21.26
N GLN A 1037 -16.36 -0.56 -21.76
CA GLN A 1037 -16.29 -1.82 -20.99
C GLN A 1037 -15.52 -1.67 -19.69
N HIS A 1038 -14.35 -1.05 -19.72
CA HIS A 1038 -13.54 -0.85 -18.51
C HIS A 1038 -14.22 0.09 -17.54
N CYS A 1039 -14.76 1.17 -18.05
CA CYS A 1039 -15.60 2.10 -17.33
C CYS A 1039 -16.84 1.47 -16.66
N TRP A 1040 -17.36 0.37 -17.22
CA TRP A 1040 -18.47 -0.41 -16.67
C TRP A 1040 -18.04 -1.66 -15.89
N CYS A 1041 -16.75 -1.88 -15.68
CA CYS A 1041 -16.31 -2.93 -14.76
C CYS A 1041 -16.63 -2.53 -13.30
N ALA A 1042 -16.39 -3.44 -12.36
CA ALA A 1042 -16.57 -3.18 -10.94
C ALA A 1042 -15.30 -2.64 -10.25
N SER A 1043 -14.16 -2.56 -10.93
CA SER A 1043 -12.90 -2.07 -10.32
C SER A 1043 -13.01 -0.61 -9.83
N MET A 1044 -12.40 -0.35 -8.67
CA MET A 1044 -12.32 0.98 -8.06
C MET A 1044 -11.63 2.00 -8.97
N TRP A 1045 -10.59 1.56 -9.68
CA TRP A 1045 -9.86 2.38 -10.63
C TRP A 1045 -9.86 1.74 -12.01
N VAL A 1046 -9.94 2.58 -13.03
CA VAL A 1046 -9.63 2.23 -14.41
C VAL A 1046 -8.48 3.10 -14.87
N LEU A 1047 -7.42 2.49 -15.39
CA LEU A 1047 -6.26 3.20 -15.91
C LEU A 1047 -6.15 2.92 -17.41
N PHE A 1048 -6.21 3.98 -18.23
CA PHE A 1048 -6.09 3.86 -19.68
C PHE A 1048 -4.70 4.30 -20.15
N PRO A 1049 -3.98 3.44 -20.89
CA PRO A 1049 -2.88 3.89 -21.73
C PRO A 1049 -3.35 5.00 -22.67
N ILE A 1050 -2.58 6.09 -22.77
CA ILE A 1050 -3.01 7.26 -23.55
C ILE A 1050 -3.24 6.96 -25.03
N ASP A 1051 -2.46 6.04 -25.58
CA ASP A 1051 -2.53 5.57 -26.97
C ASP A 1051 -3.75 4.69 -27.25
N ALA A 1052 -4.39 4.14 -26.21
CA ALA A 1052 -5.61 3.35 -26.31
C ALA A 1052 -6.88 4.21 -26.35
N LEU A 1053 -6.77 5.53 -26.11
CA LEU A 1053 -7.90 6.45 -26.07
C LEU A 1053 -8.43 6.77 -27.47
N VAL A 1054 -9.71 7.15 -27.52
CA VAL A 1054 -10.38 7.64 -28.74
C VAL A 1054 -9.59 8.81 -29.35
N GLY A 1055 -9.31 8.76 -30.65
CA GLY A 1055 -8.59 9.78 -31.40
C GLY A 1055 -7.06 9.71 -31.30
N ALA A 1056 -6.49 9.01 -30.31
CA ALA A 1056 -5.04 9.02 -30.07
C ALA A 1056 -4.23 8.47 -31.25
N GLY A 1057 -4.75 7.45 -31.94
CA GLY A 1057 -4.09 6.83 -33.10
C GLY A 1057 -3.78 7.81 -34.24
N ASN A 1058 -4.56 8.89 -34.39
CA ASN A 1058 -4.38 9.88 -35.45
C ASN A 1058 -3.18 10.82 -35.21
N HIS A 1059 -2.67 10.87 -33.98
CA HIS A 1059 -1.63 11.82 -33.56
C HIS A 1059 -0.28 11.14 -33.31
N ILE A 1060 -0.08 9.96 -33.86
CA ILE A 1060 1.16 9.20 -33.66
C ILE A 1060 2.11 9.47 -34.82
N VAL A 1061 3.24 10.07 -34.50
CA VAL A 1061 4.24 10.52 -35.45
C VAL A 1061 5.43 9.57 -35.50
N SER A 1062 6.07 9.45 -36.67
CA SER A 1062 7.29 8.65 -36.82
C SER A 1062 8.41 9.20 -35.95
N SER A 1063 9.18 8.31 -35.31
CA SER A 1063 10.31 8.67 -34.45
C SER A 1063 11.47 7.71 -34.66
N ASP A 1064 12.70 8.21 -34.56
CA ASP A 1064 13.92 7.40 -34.69
C ASP A 1064 14.11 6.45 -33.48
N HIS A 1065 13.45 6.73 -32.35
CA HIS A 1065 13.63 6.00 -31.09
C HIS A 1065 12.50 5.01 -30.77
N SER A 1066 11.43 5.02 -31.56
CA SER A 1066 10.30 4.08 -31.42
C SER A 1066 9.95 3.51 -32.77
N LYS A 1067 10.04 2.18 -32.90
CA LYS A 1067 9.62 1.45 -34.11
C LYS A 1067 8.14 1.74 -34.44
N PHE A 1068 7.33 2.01 -33.43
CA PHE A 1068 5.88 2.20 -33.56
C PHE A 1068 5.46 3.68 -33.58
N GLY A 1069 6.41 4.61 -33.65
CA GLY A 1069 6.15 6.05 -33.52
C GLY A 1069 5.94 6.50 -32.07
N VAL A 1070 5.77 7.80 -31.88
CA VAL A 1070 5.51 8.45 -30.59
C VAL A 1070 4.25 9.29 -30.67
N LEU A 1071 3.52 9.42 -29.55
CA LEU A 1071 2.32 10.25 -29.52
C LEU A 1071 2.72 11.74 -29.48
N ASP A 1072 2.18 12.53 -30.42
CA ASP A 1072 2.18 13.98 -30.33
C ASP A 1072 1.10 14.44 -29.35
N VAL A 1073 1.50 14.58 -28.09
CA VAL A 1073 0.58 14.85 -26.98
C VAL A 1073 -0.09 16.22 -27.11
N GLU A 1074 0.61 17.21 -27.66
CA GLU A 1074 0.04 18.56 -27.81
C GLU A 1074 -1.04 18.57 -28.88
N ALA A 1075 -0.77 17.99 -30.04
CA ALA A 1075 -1.75 17.84 -31.12
C ALA A 1075 -2.98 17.04 -30.67
N PHE A 1076 -2.79 15.98 -29.88
CA PHE A 1076 -3.88 15.18 -29.33
C PHE A 1076 -4.74 15.95 -28.32
N PHE A 1077 -4.13 16.79 -27.48
CA PHE A 1077 -4.87 17.57 -26.48
C PHE A 1077 -5.70 18.69 -27.08
N ASP A 1078 -5.28 19.21 -28.24
CA ASP A 1078 -6.01 20.20 -29.02
C ASP A 1078 -7.15 19.60 -29.86
N ASP A 1079 -7.25 18.26 -29.97
CA ASP A 1079 -8.33 17.58 -30.67
C ASP A 1079 -9.65 17.61 -29.87
N GLU A 1080 -10.49 18.61 -30.17
CA GLU A 1080 -11.79 18.78 -29.51
C GLU A 1080 -12.75 17.61 -29.73
N ARG A 1081 -12.65 16.89 -30.86
CA ARG A 1081 -13.56 15.77 -31.15
C ARG A 1081 -13.19 14.56 -30.28
N ALA A 1082 -11.90 14.25 -30.19
CA ALA A 1082 -11.39 13.21 -29.30
C ALA A 1082 -11.78 13.52 -27.86
N ARG A 1083 -11.51 14.74 -27.40
CA ARG A 1083 -11.85 15.23 -26.06
C ARG A 1083 -13.34 15.04 -25.73
N ALA A 1084 -14.24 15.50 -26.60
CA ALA A 1084 -15.68 15.42 -26.36
C ALA A 1084 -16.18 13.96 -26.26
N ARG A 1085 -15.65 13.07 -27.09
CA ARG A 1085 -16.02 11.64 -27.07
C ARG A 1085 -15.51 10.94 -25.82
N ILE A 1086 -14.26 11.21 -25.41
CA ILE A 1086 -13.70 10.66 -24.17
C ILE A 1086 -14.53 11.15 -22.97
N SER A 1087 -14.82 12.45 -22.88
CA SER A 1087 -15.68 12.99 -21.82
C SER A 1087 -17.05 12.34 -21.80
N HIS A 1088 -17.66 12.09 -22.96
CA HIS A 1088 -18.95 11.41 -23.03
C HIS A 1088 -18.90 10.00 -22.41
N VAL A 1089 -17.86 9.22 -22.72
CA VAL A 1089 -17.67 7.88 -22.13
C VAL A 1089 -17.48 7.96 -20.61
N LEU A 1090 -16.66 8.90 -20.13
CA LEU A 1090 -16.40 9.09 -18.69
C LEU A 1090 -17.57 9.70 -17.91
N GLU A 1091 -18.47 10.44 -18.55
CA GLU A 1091 -19.67 10.97 -17.90
C GLU A 1091 -20.73 9.90 -17.67
N GLN A 1092 -20.87 8.95 -18.60
CA GLN A 1092 -21.79 7.82 -18.46
C GLN A 1092 -21.45 6.94 -17.25
N THR A 1093 -20.22 7.03 -16.73
CA THR A 1093 -19.68 6.12 -15.71
C THR A 1093 -19.67 6.71 -14.33
N LYS A 1094 -19.64 8.05 -14.22
CA LYS A 1094 -19.98 8.79 -12.98
C LYS A 1094 -21.42 8.57 -12.49
N ARG A 1095 -22.27 7.90 -13.30
CA ARG A 1095 -23.64 7.49 -12.95
C ARG A 1095 -23.72 6.15 -12.24
N LYS A 1096 -22.64 5.35 -12.24
CA LYS A 1096 -22.45 4.25 -11.27
C LYS A 1096 -22.00 4.83 -9.94
#